data_AF-W6LDA7-F1
#
_entry.id   AF-W6LDA7-F1
#
_cell.length_a   1.000
_cell.length_b   1.000
_cell.length_c   1.000
_cell.angle_alpha   90.00
_cell.angle_beta   90.00
_cell.angle_gamma   90.00
#
_symmetry.space_group_name_H-M   'P 1'
#
loop_
_entity.id
_entity.type
_entity.pdbx_description
1 polymer ?
#
loop_
_entity_poly.entity_id
_entity_poly.type
_entity_poly.pdbx_seq_one_letter_code
_entity_poly.pdbx_strand_id
1 'polypeptide(L)'
;MLFNVLNRHTRVYYGDKHYSKQHKSVRSLRKFVEFLDQRHSSISIFGLLLHSLMEITSVVIYIWVLQINRSQNIKKFTWGTSMFNVEVILNIIFFLEWILLFFLEEDKKQYFFSWLSFVNVMTSVPMIVLGVGAIFDSNYRHGWVPMYLRVWWINNCLCILLDYPQIVYFMVDIYRETCRFFSRLLAVIFTCIGTFQMVQSCTGDYIDLFDSSYLMIVTFDTLGYGDTFPSTTPSRLLMTVLVLIGISYFLPLFQRLALIGEKRQYYRTYKSGWLRSSHKHVVICGEFSDLGFDILIRNFYSGWRKYLSTCIVFMFPKAYSAEVQLTANLPWYKGRVHLMVGDPTKEVDLRRAGAKSADAIFLFGNTRSAAYYRDYDIIEQSLAVGLFDLELPQLLMLRRSRTMKQIAPYAASALEIERTVHHLLGLSMVNPGIIPFIINLMNTYEPMSLDMPHACHWIEQYEYSIRNDLYDIDVVDTLRGREFRTLARSFFEYDITLIGVLDAHYTVKLNPIEVIPNAKKLLLIARSMKAVHDATAAISSDFEQTFGEEMLMALSPNERARAKNGFKPNSQRTYQEWDSKTPSPNDQASDDFDHYDHCGDTMPYASNLAVGNAQSSARKPHCNKNANLNKETECLLRINDAFGCEKHFLMIDLSSAKGKDNTTRYALESHLAALAHDVYSVMRPIRQVYPQSDIILLTNDVSFAPYFTDVWGFNEEAGPLKYILGCGLNTTELMRCNLQECAGCCIFFAGDISREGSTAAMSMLVVLSIHNILNGAPPFPVVVELEGLINLSLFPPVAEDAELRSKARMDIVFEPNFLIGNAISREMLLPALQRTYFMEEFIDVMNAMINGYANNQPTLSQLSLSMCVVELGTYEDVINYCLRAGFLPIALYRCIRDAKNPSLDGFRYILTNPPKYLGVDQAVDIVYYLIPQ
;
A
#
# COMPACT_ATOMS: atom_id res chain seq x y z
N MET A 1 -10.61 39.46 -6.52
CA MET A 1 -9.28 39.49 -5.87
C MET A 1 -8.64 38.10 -5.90
N LEU A 2 -8.64 37.44 -7.06
CA LEU A 2 -8.48 35.98 -7.19
C LEU A 2 -7.75 35.56 -8.49
N PHE A 3 -6.91 36.42 -9.08
CA PHE A 3 -6.24 36.13 -10.36
C PHE A 3 -4.73 36.41 -10.41
N ASN A 4 -4.08 36.69 -9.27
CA ASN A 4 -2.65 37.08 -9.24
C ASN A 4 -1.72 36.14 -8.43
N VAL A 5 -2.18 34.95 -8.05
CA VAL A 5 -1.35 33.98 -7.28
C VAL A 5 -0.91 32.77 -8.12
N LEU A 6 -1.44 32.58 -9.34
CA LEU A 6 -1.27 31.35 -10.12
C LEU A 6 -0.10 31.32 -11.13
N ASN A 7 0.80 32.31 -11.15
CA ASN A 7 1.86 32.36 -12.18
C ASN A 7 3.31 32.45 -11.66
N ARG A 8 3.60 31.92 -10.46
CA ARG A 8 4.97 31.91 -9.89
C ARG A 8 5.47 30.56 -9.37
N HIS A 9 4.98 29.43 -9.89
CA HIS A 9 5.52 28.11 -9.54
C HIS A 9 5.81 27.23 -10.76
N THR A 10 6.71 27.69 -11.63
CA THR A 10 7.45 26.83 -12.58
C THR A 10 8.94 27.13 -12.47
N ARG A 11 9.53 26.70 -11.35
CA ARG A 11 10.96 26.42 -11.15
C ARG A 11 11.10 25.76 -9.79
N VAL A 12 10.88 24.44 -9.77
CA VAL A 12 11.20 23.61 -8.61
C VAL A 12 12.72 23.61 -8.48
N TYR A 13 13.23 24.51 -7.64
CA TYR A 13 14.56 24.38 -7.09
C TYR A 13 14.59 23.09 -6.27
N TYR A 14 15.34 22.09 -6.75
CA TYR A 14 15.87 21.02 -5.89
C TYR A 14 16.83 21.67 -4.88
N GLY A 15 16.24 22.23 -3.83
CA GLY A 15 16.95 22.76 -2.68
C GLY A 15 16.92 21.73 -1.57
N ASP A 16 17.82 20.74 -1.65
CA ASP A 16 18.15 19.88 -0.53
C ASP A 16 18.62 20.75 0.64
N LYS A 17 17.73 20.96 1.62
CA LYS A 17 18.04 21.69 2.87
C LYS A 17 19.19 21.06 3.66
N HIS A 18 19.56 19.81 3.37
CA HIS A 18 20.71 19.13 3.98
C HIS A 18 22.08 19.56 3.46
N TYR A 19 22.17 20.30 2.36
CA TYR A 19 23.43 20.87 1.86
C TYR A 19 23.70 22.30 2.32
N SER A 20 22.80 22.91 3.10
CA SER A 20 22.90 24.34 3.48
C SER A 20 23.93 24.67 4.58
N LYS A 21 24.63 23.67 5.15
CA LYS A 21 25.55 23.86 6.28
C LYS A 21 26.94 23.21 6.14
N GLN A 22 27.34 22.75 4.96
CA GLN A 22 28.76 22.48 4.72
C GLN A 22 29.37 23.72 4.07
N HIS A 23 30.21 24.42 4.86
CA HIS A 23 31.12 25.50 4.48
C HIS A 23 31.00 25.95 3.02
N LYS A 24 30.43 27.14 2.80
CA LYS A 24 30.71 27.94 1.61
C LYS A 24 32.22 28.22 1.57
N SER A 25 33.03 27.25 1.15
CA SER A 25 34.35 27.57 0.64
C SER A 25 34.11 28.14 -0.75
N VAL A 26 34.25 29.45 -0.82
CA VAL A 26 34.18 30.23 -2.04
C VAL A 26 35.17 29.61 -3.03
N ARG A 27 34.66 29.02 -4.12
CA ARG A 27 35.47 28.39 -5.18
C ARG A 27 35.65 29.42 -6.29
N SER A 28 36.85 29.97 -6.42
CA SER A 28 37.21 31.05 -7.37
C SER A 28 36.90 30.77 -8.84
N LEU A 29 36.97 29.50 -9.25
CA LEU A 29 36.63 29.08 -10.60
C LEU A 29 35.13 29.17 -10.87
N ARG A 30 34.28 29.00 -9.86
CA ARG A 30 32.82 29.13 -10.00
C ARG A 30 32.42 30.56 -10.28
N LYS A 31 33.08 31.57 -9.71
CA LYS A 31 32.77 32.99 -9.96
C LYS A 31 33.26 33.47 -11.34
N PHE A 32 34.43 33.04 -11.79
CA PHE A 32 34.90 33.31 -13.15
C PHE A 32 34.01 32.67 -14.21
N VAL A 33 33.51 31.46 -13.92
CA VAL A 33 32.53 30.78 -14.76
C VAL A 33 31.14 31.38 -14.63
N GLU A 34 30.67 31.77 -13.44
CA GLU A 34 29.38 32.46 -13.23
C GLU A 34 29.32 33.81 -13.98
N PHE A 35 30.47 34.48 -14.14
CA PHE A 35 30.61 35.65 -15.01
C PHE A 35 30.42 35.28 -16.50
N LEU A 36 30.86 34.09 -16.94
CA LEU A 36 30.57 33.53 -18.27
C LEU A 36 29.16 32.90 -18.39
N ASP A 37 28.50 32.59 -17.26
CA ASP A 37 27.32 31.72 -17.14
C ASP A 37 25.97 32.40 -17.43
N GLN A 38 25.92 33.72 -17.66
CA GLN A 38 24.62 34.35 -17.96
C GLN A 38 24.10 34.08 -19.38
N ARG A 39 24.88 33.48 -20.30
CA ARG A 39 24.41 33.30 -21.69
C ARG A 39 24.78 32.01 -22.44
N HIS A 40 25.86 31.29 -22.15
CA HIS A 40 26.23 30.10 -22.96
C HIS A 40 26.93 28.97 -22.17
N SER A 41 26.14 28.01 -21.69
CA SER A 41 26.61 26.89 -20.86
C SER A 41 27.60 25.92 -21.56
N SER A 42 27.55 25.82 -22.90
CA SER A 42 28.46 24.93 -23.66
C SER A 42 29.90 25.46 -23.76
N ILE A 43 30.09 26.78 -23.78
CA ILE A 43 31.41 27.41 -23.91
C ILE A 43 32.21 27.20 -22.62
N SER A 44 31.55 27.29 -21.47
CA SER A 44 32.18 27.07 -20.17
C SER A 44 32.62 25.61 -19.96
N ILE A 45 31.78 24.64 -20.37
CA ILE A 45 32.15 23.22 -20.33
C ILE A 45 33.36 22.96 -21.24
N PHE A 46 33.37 23.52 -22.45
CA PHE A 46 34.50 23.39 -23.36
C PHE A 46 35.79 23.99 -22.77
N GLY A 47 35.72 25.17 -22.17
CA GLY A 47 36.86 25.79 -21.49
C GLY A 47 37.40 24.95 -20.33
N LEU A 48 36.50 24.39 -19.50
CA LEU A 48 36.90 23.50 -18.40
C LEU A 48 37.52 22.19 -18.89
N LEU A 49 37.00 21.61 -19.97
CA LEU A 49 37.57 20.41 -20.59
C LEU A 49 38.95 20.70 -21.18
N LEU A 50 39.13 21.85 -21.84
CA LEU A 50 40.42 22.28 -22.38
C LEU A 50 41.45 22.49 -21.25
N HIS A 51 41.06 23.16 -20.17
CA HIS A 51 41.92 23.33 -18.99
C HIS A 51 42.27 21.98 -18.35
N SER A 52 41.29 21.08 -18.21
CA SER A 52 41.54 19.71 -17.71
C SER A 52 42.52 18.95 -18.61
N LEU A 53 42.42 19.10 -19.93
CA LEU A 53 43.33 18.49 -20.90
C LEU A 53 44.76 19.04 -20.76
N MET A 54 44.92 20.35 -20.56
CA MET A 54 46.22 20.98 -20.32
C MET A 54 46.87 20.45 -19.03
N GLU A 55 46.10 20.35 -17.94
CA GLU A 55 46.57 19.82 -16.66
C GLU A 55 46.96 18.32 -16.76
N ILE A 56 46.15 17.51 -17.46
CA ILE A 56 46.50 16.11 -17.76
C ILE A 56 47.79 16.04 -18.59
N THR A 57 47.95 16.91 -19.58
CA THR A 57 49.14 16.94 -20.44
C THR A 57 50.40 17.23 -19.62
N SER A 58 50.35 18.19 -18.70
CA SER A 58 51.47 18.50 -17.78
C SER A 58 51.85 17.29 -16.91
N VAL A 59 50.87 16.60 -16.31
CA VAL A 59 51.12 15.40 -15.50
C VAL A 59 51.67 14.24 -16.34
N VAL A 60 51.16 14.04 -17.56
CA VAL A 60 51.63 12.99 -18.48
C VAL A 60 53.07 13.26 -18.93
N ILE A 61 53.41 14.51 -19.25
CA ILE A 61 54.78 14.92 -19.58
C ILE A 61 55.69 14.63 -18.39
N TYR A 62 55.28 14.97 -17.17
CA TYR A 62 56.04 14.67 -15.96
C TYR A 62 56.29 13.16 -15.78
N ILE A 63 55.25 12.32 -15.91
CA ILE A 63 55.39 10.85 -15.82
C ILE A 63 56.34 10.33 -16.91
N TRP A 64 56.22 10.83 -18.13
CA TRP A 64 57.07 10.43 -19.25
C TRP A 64 58.55 10.79 -19.01
N VAL A 65 58.81 11.99 -18.48
CA VAL A 65 60.16 12.46 -18.11
C VAL A 65 60.72 11.67 -16.91
N LEU A 66 59.88 11.21 -15.98
CA LEU A 66 60.32 10.30 -14.92
C LEU A 66 60.72 8.94 -15.47
N GLN A 67 59.94 8.38 -16.42
CA GLN A 67 60.24 7.08 -17.01
C GLN A 67 61.53 7.08 -17.85
N ILE A 68 61.82 8.16 -18.57
CA ILE A 68 63.05 8.24 -19.38
C ILE A 68 64.32 8.40 -18.52
N ASN A 69 64.20 9.01 -17.33
CA ASN A 69 65.30 9.22 -16.38
C ASN A 69 65.45 8.09 -15.34
N ARG A 70 64.96 6.88 -15.66
CA ARG A 70 64.97 5.69 -14.80
C ARG A 70 66.40 5.24 -14.47
N SER A 71 67.01 5.83 -13.44
CA SER A 71 68.27 5.44 -12.75
C SER A 71 68.97 6.61 -12.04
N GLN A 72 68.50 7.85 -12.18
CA GLN A 72 69.24 9.04 -11.73
C GLN A 72 68.65 9.68 -10.46
N ASN A 73 69.53 10.06 -9.53
CA ASN A 73 69.17 10.88 -8.36
C ASN A 73 68.65 12.26 -8.81
N ILE A 74 67.80 12.90 -7.99
CA ILE A 74 67.21 14.23 -8.29
C ILE A 74 68.25 15.29 -8.70
N LYS A 75 69.49 15.17 -8.20
CA LYS A 75 70.60 16.08 -8.53
C LYS A 75 71.13 15.96 -9.96
N LYS A 76 70.85 14.86 -10.65
CA LYS A 76 71.24 14.60 -12.04
C LYS A 76 70.05 14.61 -13.00
N PHE A 77 68.86 14.93 -12.50
CA PHE A 77 67.63 14.96 -13.27
C PHE A 77 67.76 15.94 -14.46
N THR A 78 67.30 15.55 -15.64
CA THR A 78 67.32 16.41 -16.84
C THR A 78 65.99 16.39 -17.56
N TRP A 79 65.50 17.58 -17.93
CA TRP A 79 64.37 17.70 -18.84
C TRP A 79 64.85 17.62 -20.30
N GLY A 80 64.19 16.81 -21.12
CA GLY A 80 64.40 16.82 -22.57
C GLY A 80 63.98 18.17 -23.17
N THR A 81 64.77 18.72 -24.11
CA THR A 81 64.62 20.09 -24.63
C THR A 81 63.19 20.42 -25.09
N SER A 82 62.55 19.54 -25.86
CA SER A 82 61.19 19.78 -26.36
C SER A 82 60.14 19.73 -25.26
N MET A 83 60.24 18.77 -24.33
CA MET A 83 59.28 18.64 -23.23
C MET A 83 59.42 19.76 -22.20
N PHE A 84 60.65 20.19 -21.91
CA PHE A 84 60.90 21.34 -21.04
C PHE A 84 60.21 22.60 -21.58
N ASN A 85 60.37 22.89 -22.88
CA ASN A 85 59.76 24.07 -23.50
C ASN A 85 58.23 24.03 -23.43
N VAL A 86 57.62 22.88 -23.72
CA VAL A 86 56.16 22.71 -23.62
C VAL A 86 55.70 22.90 -22.18
N GLU A 87 56.40 22.33 -21.21
CA GLU A 87 56.05 22.42 -19.79
C GLU A 87 56.19 23.86 -19.26
N VAL A 88 57.24 24.59 -19.66
CA VAL A 88 57.38 26.02 -19.33
C VAL A 88 56.21 26.83 -19.90
N ILE A 89 55.82 26.60 -21.17
CA ILE A 89 54.69 27.29 -21.80
C ILE A 89 53.38 27.01 -21.04
N LEU A 90 53.09 25.75 -20.71
CA LEU A 90 51.90 25.38 -19.94
C LEU A 90 51.90 26.04 -18.55
N ASN A 91 53.04 26.07 -17.86
CA ASN A 91 53.14 26.69 -16.53
C ASN A 91 53.01 28.22 -16.56
N ILE A 92 53.41 28.89 -17.65
CA ILE A 92 53.11 30.32 -17.88
C ILE A 92 51.60 30.52 -18.01
N ILE A 93 50.91 29.68 -18.79
CA ILE A 93 49.45 29.74 -18.94
C ILE A 93 48.77 29.54 -17.57
N PHE A 94 49.15 28.51 -16.82
CA PHE A 94 48.59 28.25 -15.47
C PHE A 94 48.89 29.38 -14.47
N PHE A 95 50.05 30.02 -14.57
CA PHE A 95 50.40 31.16 -13.73
C PHE A 95 49.57 32.40 -14.04
N LEU A 96 49.36 32.69 -15.33
CA LEU A 96 48.48 33.78 -15.76
C LEU A 96 47.02 33.53 -15.33
N GLU A 97 46.55 32.29 -15.46
CA GLU A 97 45.22 31.88 -14.99
C GLU A 97 45.10 32.03 -13.47
N TRP A 98 46.11 31.63 -12.71
CA TRP A 98 46.15 31.79 -11.25
C TRP A 98 46.10 33.26 -10.82
N ILE A 99 46.83 34.15 -11.51
CA ILE A 99 46.80 35.60 -11.26
C ILE A 99 45.40 36.16 -11.58
N LEU A 100 44.82 35.76 -12.71
CA LEU A 100 43.47 36.19 -13.10
C LEU A 100 42.44 35.78 -12.03
N LEU A 101 42.48 34.51 -11.61
CA LEU A 101 41.59 34.00 -10.56
C LEU A 101 41.81 34.69 -9.20
N PHE A 102 43.04 35.07 -8.87
CA PHE A 102 43.34 35.84 -7.66
C PHE A 102 42.67 37.23 -7.65
N PHE A 103 42.63 37.92 -8.80
CA PHE A 103 42.00 39.23 -8.90
C PHE A 103 40.47 39.17 -8.91
N LEU A 104 39.91 38.07 -9.41
CA LEU A 104 38.46 37.86 -9.49
C LEU A 104 37.84 37.42 -8.16
N GLU A 105 38.64 36.93 -7.22
CA GLU A 105 38.13 36.46 -5.93
C GLU A 105 37.89 37.61 -4.94
N GLU A 106 36.76 37.54 -4.23
CA GLU A 106 36.39 38.55 -3.21
C GLU A 106 37.33 38.46 -2.00
N ASP A 107 37.58 37.24 -1.51
CA ASP A 107 38.42 36.96 -0.34
C ASP A 107 39.86 36.58 -0.74
N LYS A 108 40.63 37.59 -1.18
CA LYS A 108 42.02 37.43 -1.65
C LYS A 108 42.92 36.66 -0.67
N LYS A 109 42.76 36.89 0.65
CA LYS A 109 43.57 36.22 1.69
C LYS A 109 43.27 34.73 1.75
N GLN A 110 41.99 34.35 1.72
CA GLN A 110 41.58 32.95 1.78
C GLN A 110 42.02 32.19 0.52
N TYR A 111 41.91 32.83 -0.64
CA TYR A 111 42.35 32.23 -1.90
C TYR A 111 43.86 32.04 -1.95
N PHE A 112 44.63 33.03 -1.51
CA PHE A 112 46.10 32.93 -1.48
C PHE A 112 46.59 31.76 -0.62
N PHE A 113 45.97 31.55 0.55
CA PHE A 113 46.28 30.45 1.47
C PHE A 113 45.51 29.14 1.17
N SER A 114 44.82 29.05 0.04
CA SER A 114 44.15 27.82 -0.39
C SER A 114 45.16 26.76 -0.85
N TRP A 115 44.86 25.48 -0.63
CA TRP A 115 45.69 24.36 -1.08
C TRP A 115 46.01 24.41 -2.58
N LEU A 116 45.02 24.74 -3.42
CA LEU A 116 45.22 24.84 -4.88
C LEU A 116 46.15 26.00 -5.28
N SER A 117 46.11 27.09 -4.53
CA SER A 117 47.03 28.23 -4.70
C SER A 117 48.46 27.83 -4.31
N PHE A 118 48.62 27.09 -3.20
CA PHE A 118 49.91 26.54 -2.80
C PHE A 118 50.49 25.58 -3.85
N VAL A 119 49.65 24.73 -4.46
CA VAL A 119 50.06 23.86 -5.58
C VAL A 119 50.58 24.69 -6.76
N ASN A 120 49.90 25.76 -7.17
CA ASN A 120 50.37 26.64 -8.25
C ASN A 120 51.68 27.35 -7.91
N VAL A 121 51.85 27.82 -6.67
CA VAL A 121 53.10 28.41 -6.21
C VAL A 121 54.24 27.40 -6.27
N MET A 122 54.01 26.15 -5.85
CA MET A 122 55.05 25.11 -5.82
C MET A 122 55.38 24.50 -7.18
N THR A 123 54.52 24.69 -8.19
CA THR A 123 54.70 24.11 -9.53
C THR A 123 55.02 25.17 -10.57
N SER A 124 54.15 26.17 -10.75
CA SER A 124 54.33 27.23 -11.77
C SER A 124 55.55 28.10 -11.49
N VAL A 125 55.75 28.57 -10.26
CA VAL A 125 56.80 29.57 -9.96
C VAL A 125 58.20 28.99 -10.15
N PRO A 126 58.57 27.82 -9.57
CA PRO A 126 59.87 27.21 -9.84
C PRO A 126 60.09 26.92 -11.32
N MET A 127 59.06 26.44 -12.04
CA MET A 127 59.18 26.12 -13.45
C MET A 127 59.46 27.35 -14.33
N ILE A 128 58.81 28.48 -14.03
CA ILE A 128 59.06 29.75 -14.74
C ILE A 128 60.46 30.28 -14.44
N VAL A 129 60.90 30.22 -13.18
CA VAL A 129 62.26 30.63 -12.78
C VAL A 129 63.32 29.80 -13.51
N LEU A 130 63.13 28.47 -13.58
CA LEU A 130 64.01 27.59 -14.34
C LEU A 130 63.95 27.88 -15.85
N GLY A 131 62.78 28.22 -16.39
CA GLY A 131 62.60 28.61 -17.78
C GLY A 131 63.35 29.90 -18.14
N VAL A 132 63.25 30.94 -17.30
CA VAL A 132 63.99 32.20 -17.47
C VAL A 132 65.49 31.97 -17.30
N GLY A 133 65.90 31.18 -16.30
CA GLY A 133 67.29 30.80 -16.10
C GLY A 133 67.88 30.03 -17.28
N ALA A 134 67.08 29.16 -17.91
CA ALA A 134 67.49 28.36 -19.08
C ALA A 134 67.80 29.19 -20.34
N ILE A 135 67.35 30.46 -20.39
CA ILE A 135 67.72 31.41 -21.44
C ILE A 135 69.16 31.89 -21.25
N PHE A 136 69.62 32.02 -20.00
CA PHE A 136 70.95 32.50 -19.67
C PHE A 136 71.98 31.37 -19.57
N ASP A 137 71.61 30.21 -19.04
CA ASP A 137 72.47 29.02 -18.97
C ASP A 137 71.65 27.73 -19.14
N SER A 138 72.13 26.83 -20.02
CA SER A 138 71.51 25.53 -20.26
C SER A 138 71.46 24.62 -19.01
N ASN A 139 72.28 24.89 -17.99
CA ASN A 139 72.33 24.13 -16.75
C ASN A 139 71.02 24.19 -15.93
N TYR A 140 70.20 25.25 -16.08
CA TYR A 140 68.92 25.37 -15.37
C TYR A 140 67.87 24.31 -15.77
N ARG A 141 68.11 23.55 -16.86
CA ARG A 141 67.28 22.38 -17.24
C ARG A 141 67.44 21.17 -16.33
N HIS A 142 68.34 21.23 -15.35
CA HIS A 142 68.55 20.15 -14.38
C HIS A 142 67.70 20.28 -13.11
N GLY A 143 66.87 21.33 -13.02
CA GLY A 143 66.02 21.57 -11.85
C GLY A 143 64.80 20.65 -11.82
N TRP A 144 64.56 19.98 -10.70
CA TRP A 144 63.36 19.17 -10.47
C TRP A 144 62.21 20.02 -9.90
N VAL A 145 60.98 19.76 -10.37
CA VAL A 145 59.76 20.47 -9.95
C VAL A 145 58.66 19.43 -9.65
N PRO A 146 57.89 19.56 -8.55
CA PRO A 146 56.88 18.57 -8.12
C PRO A 146 55.58 18.65 -8.93
N MET A 147 55.63 18.38 -10.25
CA MET A 147 54.46 18.49 -11.13
C MET A 147 53.35 17.48 -10.82
N TYR A 148 53.62 16.39 -10.10
CA TYR A 148 52.59 15.46 -9.65
C TYR A 148 51.52 16.12 -8.75
N LEU A 149 51.81 17.28 -8.13
CA LEU A 149 50.82 18.02 -7.33
C LEU A 149 49.67 18.58 -8.18
N ARG A 150 49.86 18.73 -9.50
CA ARG A 150 48.84 19.18 -10.47
C ARG A 150 47.61 18.27 -10.52
N VAL A 151 47.70 17.03 -10.04
CA VAL A 151 46.54 16.13 -9.92
C VAL A 151 45.41 16.73 -9.06
N TRP A 152 45.72 17.63 -8.13
CA TRP A 152 44.69 18.35 -7.36
C TRP A 152 43.87 19.33 -8.21
N TRP A 153 44.46 19.93 -9.25
CA TRP A 153 43.73 20.74 -10.22
C TRP A 153 42.85 19.89 -11.12
N ILE A 154 43.35 18.73 -11.58
CA ILE A 154 42.54 17.74 -12.32
C ILE A 154 41.32 17.29 -11.50
N ASN A 155 41.54 16.94 -10.22
CA ASN A 155 40.46 16.56 -9.31
C ASN A 155 39.45 17.70 -9.10
N ASN A 156 39.90 18.94 -8.93
CA ASN A 156 39.02 20.09 -8.79
C ASN A 156 38.19 20.33 -10.06
N CYS A 157 38.79 20.25 -11.24
CA CYS A 157 38.10 20.42 -12.52
C CYS A 157 37.04 19.33 -12.73
N LEU A 158 37.37 18.07 -12.44
CA LEU A 158 36.42 16.97 -12.50
C LEU A 158 35.27 17.16 -11.51
N CYS A 159 35.56 17.57 -10.27
CA CYS A 159 34.53 17.85 -9.27
C CYS A 159 33.57 18.97 -9.71
N ILE A 160 34.11 20.04 -10.33
CA ILE A 160 33.32 21.16 -10.87
C ILE A 160 32.51 20.71 -12.09
N LEU A 161 33.10 19.92 -13.00
CA LEU A 161 32.42 19.36 -14.15
C LEU A 161 31.18 18.56 -13.73
N LEU A 162 31.31 17.76 -12.67
CA LEU A 162 30.20 16.99 -12.10
C LEU A 162 29.06 17.86 -11.55
N ASP A 163 29.32 19.10 -11.14
CA ASP A 163 28.30 20.05 -10.64
C ASP A 163 27.52 20.78 -11.77
N TYR A 164 27.89 20.60 -13.04
CA TYR A 164 27.19 21.29 -14.14
C TYR A 164 25.74 20.79 -14.32
N PRO A 165 24.77 21.67 -14.59
CA PRO A 165 23.36 21.31 -14.74
C PRO A 165 23.09 20.19 -15.76
N GLN A 166 23.82 20.17 -16.88
CA GLN A 166 23.69 19.15 -17.93
C GLN A 166 24.11 17.76 -17.42
N ILE A 167 25.17 17.70 -16.62
CA ILE A 167 25.68 16.45 -16.07
C ILE A 167 24.81 16.01 -14.90
N VAL A 168 24.36 16.95 -14.04
CA VAL A 168 23.40 16.69 -12.96
C VAL A 168 22.09 16.10 -13.49
N TYR A 169 21.65 16.53 -14.67
CA TYR A 169 20.46 15.96 -15.32
C TYR A 169 20.66 14.49 -15.77
N PHE A 170 21.86 14.14 -16.25
CA PHE A 170 22.14 12.80 -16.79
C PHE A 170 22.61 11.79 -15.72
N MET A 171 23.40 12.24 -14.75
CA MET A 171 24.03 11.39 -13.73
C MET A 171 23.24 11.43 -12.41
N VAL A 172 22.79 10.26 -11.96
CA VAL A 172 22.19 10.10 -10.61
C VAL A 172 23.20 10.51 -9.54
N ASP A 173 22.72 11.14 -8.46
CA ASP A 173 23.55 11.70 -7.38
C ASP A 173 24.61 10.73 -6.85
N ILE A 174 24.27 9.45 -6.71
CA ILE A 174 25.22 8.42 -6.27
C ILE A 174 26.42 8.24 -7.21
N TYR A 175 26.22 8.23 -8.53
CA TYR A 175 27.31 8.08 -9.48
C TYR A 175 28.19 9.32 -9.44
N ARG A 176 27.57 10.49 -9.30
CA ARG A 176 28.29 11.75 -9.13
C ARG A 176 29.16 11.74 -7.88
N GLU A 177 28.61 11.33 -6.73
CA GLU A 177 29.37 11.21 -5.48
C GLU A 177 30.43 10.12 -5.54
N THR A 178 30.16 9.00 -6.24
CA THR A 178 31.12 7.93 -6.49
C THR A 178 32.30 8.43 -7.32
N CYS A 179 32.05 9.18 -8.39
CA CYS A 179 33.11 9.81 -9.20
C CYS A 179 33.94 10.79 -8.38
N ARG A 180 33.33 11.61 -7.51
CA ARG A 180 34.05 12.52 -6.59
C ARG A 180 34.92 11.76 -5.60
N PHE A 181 34.43 10.64 -5.11
CA PHE A 181 35.17 9.77 -4.20
C PHE A 181 36.42 9.23 -4.90
N PHE A 182 36.26 8.59 -6.06
CA PHE A 182 37.39 8.02 -6.80
C PHE A 182 38.38 9.10 -7.30
N SER A 183 37.92 10.27 -7.72
CA SER A 183 38.81 11.36 -8.14
C SER A 183 39.68 11.88 -7.01
N ARG A 184 39.13 12.02 -5.79
CA ARG A 184 39.89 12.42 -4.59
C ARG A 184 40.82 11.32 -4.12
N LEU A 185 40.37 10.06 -4.14
CA LEU A 185 41.18 8.89 -3.80
C LEU A 185 42.43 8.83 -4.69
N LEU A 186 42.25 8.92 -6.01
CA LEU A 186 43.36 8.94 -6.97
C LEU A 186 44.29 10.13 -6.74
N ALA A 187 43.75 11.33 -6.49
CA ALA A 187 44.57 12.50 -6.22
C ALA A 187 45.48 12.32 -4.98
N VAL A 188 44.92 11.81 -3.89
CA VAL A 188 45.70 11.51 -2.67
C VAL A 188 46.75 10.45 -2.96
N ILE A 189 46.39 9.32 -3.56
CA ILE A 189 47.33 8.24 -3.89
C ILE A 189 48.49 8.76 -4.75
N PHE A 190 48.21 9.48 -5.84
CA PHE A 190 49.25 10.04 -6.70
C PHE A 190 50.16 11.03 -5.97
N THR A 191 49.61 11.85 -5.06
CA THR A 191 50.46 12.72 -4.23
C THR A 191 51.31 11.95 -3.23
N CYS A 192 50.81 10.85 -2.66
CA CYS A 192 51.59 9.98 -1.78
C CYS A 192 52.71 9.27 -2.56
N ILE A 193 52.42 8.76 -3.77
CA ILE A 193 53.42 8.14 -4.65
C ILE A 193 54.52 9.15 -4.99
N GLY A 194 54.13 10.34 -5.48
CA GLY A 194 55.07 11.38 -5.88
C GLY A 194 55.92 11.93 -4.72
N THR A 195 55.31 12.16 -3.55
CA THR A 195 56.05 12.61 -2.34
C THR A 195 56.99 11.55 -1.82
N PHE A 196 56.57 10.27 -1.80
CA PHE A 196 57.41 9.16 -1.41
C PHE A 196 58.61 8.99 -2.35
N GLN A 197 58.34 8.97 -3.67
CA GLN A 197 59.38 8.89 -4.69
C GLN A 197 60.38 10.05 -4.60
N MET A 198 59.89 11.27 -4.34
CA MET A 198 60.73 12.46 -4.15
C MET A 198 61.65 12.32 -2.93
N VAL A 199 61.10 12.00 -1.75
CA VAL A 199 61.90 11.88 -0.52
C VAL A 199 62.94 10.77 -0.64
N GLN A 200 62.53 9.65 -1.23
CA GLN A 200 63.42 8.52 -1.46
C GLN A 200 64.56 8.89 -2.43
N SER A 201 64.26 9.57 -3.54
CA SER A 201 65.27 10.00 -4.52
C SER A 201 66.17 11.15 -4.04
N CYS A 202 65.78 11.84 -2.96
CA CYS A 202 66.58 12.87 -2.30
C CYS A 202 67.58 12.28 -1.29
N THR A 203 67.22 11.19 -0.60
CA THR A 203 68.00 10.66 0.54
C THR A 203 68.63 9.27 0.29
N GLY A 204 68.15 8.50 -0.69
CA GLY A 204 68.61 7.14 -0.95
C GLY A 204 68.56 6.75 -2.42
N ASP A 205 68.48 5.44 -2.68
CA ASP A 205 68.45 4.87 -4.03
C ASP A 205 67.11 5.16 -4.72
N TYR A 206 67.18 5.42 -6.04
CA TYR A 206 66.02 5.65 -6.89
C TYR A 206 65.07 4.44 -6.88
N ILE A 207 63.79 4.71 -6.64
CA ILE A 207 62.71 3.72 -6.77
C ILE A 207 61.87 4.08 -7.99
N ASP A 208 61.55 3.06 -8.80
CA ASP A 208 60.74 3.25 -10.00
C ASP A 208 59.32 3.73 -9.66
N LEU A 209 58.69 4.44 -10.61
CA LEU A 209 57.32 4.92 -10.42
C LEU A 209 56.35 3.76 -10.20
N PHE A 210 56.53 2.65 -10.91
CA PHE A 210 55.68 1.47 -10.76
C PHE A 210 55.89 0.79 -9.40
N ASP A 211 57.13 0.62 -8.94
CA ASP A 211 57.42 0.02 -7.63
C ASP A 211 56.92 0.89 -6.47
N SER A 212 57.07 2.22 -6.58
CA SER A 212 56.51 3.16 -5.60
C SER A 212 54.98 3.20 -5.62
N SER A 213 54.36 3.06 -6.80
CA SER A 213 52.90 2.93 -6.91
C SER A 213 52.40 1.63 -6.29
N TYR A 214 53.10 0.52 -6.54
CA TYR A 214 52.80 -0.79 -5.98
C TYR A 214 52.93 -0.76 -4.45
N LEU A 215 54.04 -0.25 -3.92
CA LEU A 215 54.24 -0.07 -2.48
C LEU A 215 53.12 0.75 -1.84
N MET A 216 52.73 1.87 -2.46
CA MET A 216 51.70 2.76 -1.92
C MET A 216 50.32 2.10 -1.90
N ILE A 217 49.94 1.41 -2.99
CA ILE A 217 48.67 0.68 -3.08
C ILE A 217 48.64 -0.45 -2.05
N VAL A 218 49.65 -1.31 -2.01
CA VAL A 218 49.77 -2.43 -1.06
C VAL A 218 49.74 -1.96 0.39
N THR A 219 50.29 -0.77 0.67
CA THR A 219 50.29 -0.23 2.03
C THR A 219 48.94 0.38 2.40
N PHE A 220 48.28 1.13 1.52
CA PHE A 220 46.95 1.68 1.80
C PHE A 220 45.86 0.59 1.85
N ASP A 221 46.03 -0.49 1.08
CA ASP A 221 45.19 -1.68 1.15
C ASP A 221 45.48 -2.53 2.40
N THR A 222 46.48 -2.14 3.22
CA THR A 222 46.92 -2.81 4.45
C THR A 222 47.44 -4.25 4.24
N LEU A 223 47.77 -4.63 3.00
CA LEU A 223 48.32 -5.94 2.67
C LEU A 223 49.76 -6.09 3.16
N GLY A 224 50.62 -5.10 2.87
CA GLY A 224 51.97 -5.01 3.40
C GLY A 224 52.88 -6.21 3.10
N TYR A 225 52.98 -6.64 1.83
CA TYR A 225 53.79 -7.82 1.43
C TYR A 225 55.26 -7.74 1.86
N GLY A 226 55.83 -6.55 1.97
CA GLY A 226 57.20 -6.32 2.45
C GLY A 226 58.30 -6.63 1.43
N ASP A 227 57.93 -6.91 0.18
CA ASP A 227 58.81 -7.09 -0.97
C ASP A 227 59.43 -5.77 -1.46
N THR A 228 58.69 -4.68 -1.36
CA THR A 228 59.18 -3.30 -1.50
C THR A 228 58.99 -2.57 -0.18
N PHE A 229 59.99 -1.79 0.26
CA PHE A 229 59.92 -1.08 1.54
C PHE A 229 60.76 0.21 1.55
N PRO A 230 60.41 1.20 2.40
CA PRO A 230 61.21 2.41 2.58
C PRO A 230 62.62 2.10 3.12
N SER A 231 63.66 2.39 2.33
CA SER A 231 65.04 2.07 2.71
C SER A 231 65.69 3.13 3.61
N THR A 232 65.26 4.39 3.53
CA THR A 232 65.88 5.51 4.26
C THR A 232 65.06 5.94 5.49
N THR A 233 65.71 6.43 6.55
CA THR A 233 65.03 6.94 7.76
C THR A 233 63.96 8.01 7.48
N PRO A 234 64.17 9.04 6.65
CA PRO A 234 63.11 10.01 6.34
C PRO A 234 61.96 9.41 5.53
N SER A 235 62.23 8.48 4.60
CA SER A 235 61.16 7.78 3.87
C SER A 235 60.29 6.91 4.79
N ARG A 236 60.89 6.28 5.80
CA ARG A 236 60.17 5.50 6.84
C ARG A 236 59.28 6.40 7.69
N LEU A 237 59.81 7.52 8.17
CA LEU A 237 59.04 8.51 8.94
C LEU A 237 57.86 9.06 8.13
N LEU A 238 58.13 9.43 6.86
CA LEU A 238 57.10 9.89 5.93
C LEU A 238 56.03 8.82 5.75
N MET A 239 56.42 7.57 5.50
CA MET A 239 55.48 6.47 5.28
C MET A 239 54.58 6.25 6.50
N THR A 240 55.13 6.26 7.72
CA THR A 240 54.34 6.16 8.96
C THR A 240 53.29 7.27 9.05
N VAL A 241 53.67 8.51 8.74
CA VAL A 241 52.74 9.66 8.75
C VAL A 241 51.69 9.54 7.64
N LEU A 242 52.08 9.14 6.43
CA LEU A 242 51.18 8.97 5.30
C LEU A 242 50.14 7.88 5.57
N VAL A 243 50.52 6.77 6.21
CA VAL A 243 49.57 5.71 6.60
C VAL A 243 48.56 6.24 7.62
N LEU A 244 49.00 6.96 8.65
CA LEU A 244 48.10 7.55 9.65
C LEU A 244 47.11 8.54 9.04
N ILE A 245 47.58 9.40 8.14
CA ILE A 245 46.74 10.36 7.41
C ILE A 245 45.80 9.62 6.44
N GLY A 246 46.29 8.64 5.70
CA GLY A 246 45.52 7.86 4.74
C GLY A 246 44.36 7.12 5.39
N ILE A 247 44.61 6.39 6.50
CA ILE A 247 43.56 5.70 7.25
C ILE A 247 42.52 6.71 7.77
N SER A 248 42.97 7.82 8.36
CA SER A 248 42.09 8.86 8.90
C SER A 248 41.24 9.54 7.83
N TYR A 249 41.75 9.65 6.61
CA TYR A 249 41.07 10.31 5.48
C TYR A 249 40.13 9.37 4.72
N PHE A 250 40.54 8.12 4.45
CA PHE A 250 39.76 7.19 3.63
C PHE A 250 38.54 6.63 4.37
N LEU A 251 38.65 6.34 5.68
CA LEU A 251 37.55 5.76 6.46
C LEU A 251 36.23 6.58 6.39
N PRO A 252 36.21 7.89 6.68
CA PRO A 252 34.98 8.69 6.60
C PRO A 252 34.44 8.81 5.16
N LEU A 253 35.31 8.75 4.15
CA LEU A 253 34.91 8.79 2.74
C LEU A 253 34.18 7.50 2.32
N PHE A 254 34.69 6.33 2.72
CA PHE A 254 34.02 5.05 2.48
C PHE A 254 32.67 4.97 3.21
N GLN A 255 32.60 5.42 4.46
CA GLN A 255 31.33 5.50 5.20
C GLN A 255 30.29 6.37 4.49
N ARG A 256 30.71 7.53 3.96
CA ARG A 256 29.81 8.39 3.18
C ARG A 256 29.30 7.70 1.92
N LEU A 257 30.17 6.99 1.18
CA LEU A 257 29.76 6.24 -0.01
C LEU A 257 28.78 5.12 0.33
N ALA A 258 29.04 4.37 1.40
CA ALA A 258 28.15 3.32 1.89
C ALA A 258 26.76 3.87 2.27
N LEU A 259 26.71 4.98 3.00
CA LEU A 259 25.46 5.63 3.40
C LEU A 259 24.65 6.17 2.20
N ILE A 260 25.32 6.69 1.17
CA ILE A 260 24.65 7.09 -0.08
C ILE A 260 24.12 5.84 -0.82
N GLY A 261 24.89 4.76 -0.84
CA GLY A 261 24.49 3.46 -1.39
C GLY A 261 23.24 2.91 -0.72
N GLU A 262 23.20 2.94 0.61
CA GLU A 262 22.05 2.55 1.42
C GLU A 262 20.82 3.40 1.11
N LYS A 263 20.96 4.73 1.14
CA LYS A 263 19.85 5.66 0.82
C LYS A 263 19.26 5.42 -0.58
N ARG A 264 20.09 5.05 -1.55
CA ARG A 264 19.63 4.74 -2.91
C ARG A 264 18.74 3.50 -2.96
N GLN A 265 18.95 2.51 -2.07
CA GLN A 265 18.10 1.31 -2.07
C GLN A 265 16.63 1.66 -1.84
N TYR A 266 16.37 2.71 -1.08
CA TYR A 266 15.03 3.24 -0.82
C TYR A 266 14.52 4.17 -1.94
N TYR A 267 15.42 4.88 -2.62
CA TYR A 267 15.12 5.80 -3.74
C TYR A 267 15.08 5.07 -5.09
N ARG A 268 14.25 4.03 -5.20
CA ARG A 268 14.00 3.33 -6.47
C ARG A 268 12.94 4.08 -7.28
N THR A 269 13.16 4.15 -8.60
CA THR A 269 12.19 4.65 -9.58
C THR A 269 11.62 3.48 -10.35
N TYR A 270 10.30 3.39 -10.42
CA TYR A 270 9.64 2.48 -11.33
C TYR A 270 9.87 2.99 -12.75
N LYS A 271 10.47 2.15 -13.58
CA LYS A 271 10.59 2.39 -15.02
C LYS A 271 9.86 1.26 -15.70
N SER A 272 8.79 1.58 -16.44
CA SER A 272 8.28 0.67 -17.45
C SER A 272 9.42 0.45 -18.44
N GLY A 273 10.01 -0.74 -18.42
CA GLY A 273 11.05 -1.08 -19.40
C GLY A 273 10.49 -0.89 -20.81
N TRP A 274 11.32 -0.58 -21.81
CA TRP A 274 10.85 -0.42 -23.20
C TRP A 274 10.13 -1.68 -23.73
N LEU A 275 10.56 -2.88 -23.32
CA LEU A 275 9.85 -4.16 -23.55
C LEU A 275 8.59 -4.35 -22.69
N ARG A 276 8.47 -3.62 -21.57
CA ARG A 276 7.40 -3.72 -20.56
C ARG A 276 6.41 -2.55 -20.63
N SER A 277 6.55 -1.64 -21.59
CA SER A 277 5.69 -0.46 -21.72
C SER A 277 4.22 -0.82 -21.97
N SER A 278 3.93 -2.08 -22.31
CA SER A 278 2.58 -2.62 -22.47
C SER A 278 2.00 -3.24 -21.20
N HIS A 279 2.79 -3.48 -20.14
CA HIS A 279 2.27 -4.11 -18.92
C HIS A 279 1.66 -3.05 -18.01
N LYS A 280 0.37 -3.23 -17.73
CA LYS A 280 -0.34 -2.47 -16.69
C LYS A 280 0.35 -2.65 -15.35
N HIS A 281 0.32 -1.63 -14.50
CA HIS A 281 0.79 -1.75 -13.13
C HIS A 281 -0.16 -1.02 -12.20
N VAL A 282 -0.13 -1.41 -10.92
CA VAL A 282 -0.97 -0.82 -9.89
C VAL A 282 -0.08 -0.34 -8.74
N VAL A 283 -0.43 0.80 -8.16
CA VAL A 283 0.32 1.42 -7.06
C VAL A 283 -0.41 1.16 -5.75
N ILE A 284 0.27 0.58 -4.76
CA ILE A 284 -0.26 0.36 -3.41
C ILE A 284 0.50 1.24 -2.43
N CYS A 285 -0.19 2.17 -1.78
CA CYS A 285 0.36 3.10 -0.80
C CYS A 285 -0.16 2.77 0.61
N GLY A 286 0.74 2.69 1.59
CA GLY A 286 0.34 2.49 2.98
C GLY A 286 1.48 2.04 3.90
N GLU A 287 1.17 1.98 5.19
CA GLU A 287 2.02 1.38 6.22
C GLU A 287 1.41 0.04 6.63
N PHE A 288 2.11 -1.06 6.34
CA PHE A 288 1.64 -2.44 6.54
C PHE A 288 2.52 -3.17 7.57
N SER A 289 1.98 -4.20 8.20
CA SER A 289 2.76 -5.23 8.88
C SER A 289 3.37 -6.20 7.87
N ASP A 290 4.35 -7.00 8.31
CA ASP A 290 4.99 -8.01 7.46
C ASP A 290 3.97 -9.05 6.96
N LEU A 291 3.04 -9.46 7.84
CA LEU A 291 1.93 -10.34 7.49
C LEU A 291 0.92 -9.66 6.55
N GLY A 292 0.55 -8.41 6.81
CA GLY A 292 -0.37 -7.67 5.94
C GLY A 292 0.17 -7.51 4.52
N PHE A 293 1.48 -7.31 4.37
CA PHE A 293 2.14 -7.29 3.07
C PHE A 293 2.07 -8.65 2.34
N ASP A 294 2.30 -9.75 3.05
CA ASP A 294 2.18 -11.10 2.50
C ASP A 294 0.74 -11.41 2.05
N ILE A 295 -0.24 -11.11 2.90
CA ILE A 295 -1.68 -11.26 2.59
C ILE A 295 -2.05 -10.51 1.31
N LEU A 296 -1.60 -9.26 1.15
CA LEU A 296 -1.90 -8.43 -0.03
C LEU A 296 -1.29 -8.99 -1.31
N ILE A 297 -0.04 -9.47 -1.27
CA ILE A 297 0.62 -9.98 -2.48
C ILE A 297 0.05 -11.35 -2.86
N ARG A 298 -0.14 -12.22 -1.86
CA ARG A 298 -0.65 -13.57 -2.07
C ARG A 298 -2.06 -13.52 -2.68
N ASN A 299 -2.94 -12.67 -2.17
CA ASN A 299 -4.30 -12.51 -2.70
C ASN A 299 -4.36 -11.83 -4.08
N PHE A 300 -3.41 -10.94 -4.40
CA PHE A 300 -3.38 -10.30 -5.71
C PHE A 300 -3.01 -11.29 -6.84
N TYR A 301 -2.09 -12.23 -6.56
CA TYR A 301 -1.57 -13.19 -7.55
C TYR A 301 -2.12 -14.61 -7.41
N SER A 302 -3.26 -14.80 -6.74
CA SER A 302 -3.86 -16.12 -6.53
C SER A 302 -4.89 -16.51 -7.59
N GLY A 303 -5.13 -17.81 -7.72
CA GLY A 303 -6.09 -18.42 -8.64
C GLY A 303 -5.73 -18.14 -10.10
N TRP A 304 -6.71 -17.69 -10.87
CA TRP A 304 -6.50 -17.32 -12.27
C TRP A 304 -5.64 -16.05 -12.43
N ARG A 305 -5.51 -15.23 -11.39
CA ARG A 305 -4.75 -13.96 -11.40
C ARG A 305 -3.24 -14.17 -11.42
N LYS A 306 -2.78 -15.39 -11.15
CA LYS A 306 -1.37 -15.82 -11.21
C LYS A 306 -0.70 -15.56 -12.56
N TYR A 307 -1.49 -15.63 -13.63
CA TYR A 307 -1.06 -15.44 -15.02
C TYR A 307 -1.12 -13.98 -15.48
N LEU A 308 -1.59 -13.06 -14.63
CA LEU A 308 -1.58 -11.64 -14.95
C LEU A 308 -0.14 -11.14 -15.11
N SER A 309 0.07 -10.34 -16.15
CA SER A 309 1.33 -9.61 -16.34
C SER A 309 1.38 -8.30 -15.55
N THR A 310 0.33 -7.99 -14.78
CA THR A 310 0.21 -6.75 -14.02
C THR A 310 1.27 -6.70 -12.92
N CYS A 311 2.05 -5.62 -12.87
CA CYS A 311 3.04 -5.39 -11.81
C CYS A 311 2.41 -4.65 -10.62
N ILE A 312 2.94 -4.87 -9.42
CA ILE A 312 2.57 -4.10 -8.21
C ILE A 312 3.75 -3.21 -7.81
N VAL A 313 3.48 -1.93 -7.61
CA VAL A 313 4.41 -0.95 -7.05
C VAL A 313 3.97 -0.60 -5.64
N PHE A 314 4.67 -1.09 -4.61
CA PHE A 314 4.43 -0.70 -3.23
C PHE A 314 5.20 0.57 -2.89
N MET A 315 4.48 1.57 -2.40
CA MET A 315 5.01 2.83 -1.90
C MET A 315 4.80 2.93 -0.39
N PHE A 316 5.89 2.81 0.36
CA PHE A 316 5.87 2.90 1.81
C PHE A 316 6.28 4.31 2.27
N PRO A 317 5.57 4.94 3.22
CA PRO A 317 5.97 6.25 3.76
C PRO A 317 7.28 6.19 4.56
N LYS A 318 7.67 5.01 5.05
CA LYS A 318 8.89 4.74 5.82
C LYS A 318 9.65 3.54 5.27
N ALA A 319 10.86 3.31 5.76
CA ALA A 319 11.62 2.12 5.44
C ALA A 319 10.83 0.85 5.85
N TYR A 320 10.72 -0.08 4.91
CA TYR A 320 10.12 -1.40 5.13
C TYR A 320 11.11 -2.36 5.79
N SER A 321 10.60 -3.43 6.42
CA SER A 321 11.42 -4.44 7.10
C SER A 321 12.26 -5.28 6.13
N ALA A 322 13.26 -5.98 6.67
CA ALA A 322 14.04 -6.95 5.90
C ALA A 322 13.16 -8.12 5.40
N GLU A 323 12.13 -8.50 6.16
CA GLU A 323 11.20 -9.58 5.80
C GLU A 323 10.38 -9.23 4.55
N VAL A 324 9.81 -8.03 4.50
CA VAL A 324 9.11 -7.51 3.30
C VAL A 324 10.04 -7.53 2.09
N GLN A 325 11.30 -7.16 2.27
CA GLN A 325 12.29 -7.18 1.19
C GLN A 325 12.61 -8.61 0.73
N LEU A 326 12.72 -9.57 1.65
CA LEU A 326 12.94 -10.98 1.33
C LEU A 326 11.76 -11.57 0.57
N THR A 327 10.53 -11.34 1.03
CA THR A 327 9.30 -11.79 0.36
C THR A 327 9.22 -11.23 -1.06
N ALA A 328 9.44 -9.94 -1.26
CA ALA A 328 9.42 -9.34 -2.61
C ALA A 328 10.53 -9.87 -3.55
N ASN A 329 11.63 -10.39 -2.99
CA ASN A 329 12.74 -10.96 -3.75
C ASN A 329 12.58 -12.45 -4.08
N LEU A 330 11.52 -13.11 -3.59
CA LEU A 330 11.21 -14.49 -3.95
C LEU A 330 11.10 -14.64 -5.49
N PRO A 331 11.54 -15.77 -6.08
CA PRO A 331 11.56 -15.94 -7.53
C PRO A 331 10.23 -15.65 -8.24
N TRP A 332 9.12 -15.94 -7.55
CA TRP A 332 7.76 -15.71 -8.05
C TRP A 332 7.38 -14.23 -8.13
N TYR A 333 7.83 -13.42 -7.18
CA TYR A 333 7.51 -11.98 -7.09
C TYR A 333 8.58 -11.09 -7.70
N LYS A 334 9.80 -11.60 -7.85
CA LYS A 334 10.94 -10.86 -8.38
C LYS A 334 10.66 -10.32 -9.78
N GLY A 335 10.62 -8.99 -9.89
CA GLY A 335 10.35 -8.30 -11.15
C GLY A 335 8.87 -8.06 -11.46
N ARG A 336 7.95 -8.61 -10.66
CA ARG A 336 6.51 -8.26 -10.66
C ARG A 336 6.17 -7.30 -9.53
N VAL A 337 6.81 -7.46 -8.36
CA VAL A 337 6.64 -6.60 -7.18
C VAL A 337 7.83 -5.65 -7.06
N HIS A 338 7.54 -4.35 -6.99
CA HIS A 338 8.52 -3.28 -6.86
C HIS A 338 8.30 -2.53 -5.55
N LEU A 339 9.30 -2.52 -4.67
CA LEU A 339 9.26 -1.77 -3.42
C LEU A 339 9.95 -0.41 -3.59
N MET A 340 9.32 0.65 -3.07
CA MET A 340 9.92 1.97 -2.93
C MET A 340 9.46 2.65 -1.65
N VAL A 341 10.32 3.54 -1.12
CA VAL A 341 9.94 4.44 -0.02
C VAL A 341 9.57 5.78 -0.62
N GLY A 342 8.38 6.29 -0.36
CA GLY A 342 7.85 7.54 -0.92
C GLY A 342 6.53 7.94 -0.27
N ASP A 343 6.12 9.17 -0.49
CA ASP A 343 4.87 9.73 0.03
C ASP A 343 3.98 10.18 -1.13
N PRO A 344 2.76 9.63 -1.29
CA PRO A 344 1.90 9.97 -2.41
C PRO A 344 1.39 11.41 -2.36
N THR A 345 1.54 12.14 -1.25
CA THR A 345 1.29 13.60 -1.21
C THR A 345 2.28 14.38 -2.09
N LYS A 346 3.44 13.80 -2.41
CA LYS A 346 4.49 14.44 -3.19
C LYS A 346 4.42 13.99 -4.63
N GLU A 347 4.23 14.96 -5.53
CA GLU A 347 4.21 14.72 -6.98
C GLU A 347 5.47 13.97 -7.49
N VAL A 348 6.64 14.26 -6.92
CA VAL A 348 7.91 13.60 -7.31
C VAL A 348 7.83 12.09 -7.07
N ASP A 349 7.20 11.66 -5.99
CA ASP A 349 7.05 10.25 -5.64
C ASP A 349 5.98 9.56 -6.50
N LEU A 350 4.89 10.26 -6.83
CA LEU A 350 3.89 9.79 -7.80
C LEU A 350 4.49 9.59 -9.20
N ARG A 351 5.29 10.55 -9.68
CA ARG A 351 6.03 10.42 -10.94
C ARG A 351 7.03 9.26 -10.90
N ARG A 352 7.70 9.08 -9.76
CA ARG A 352 8.66 7.99 -9.54
C ARG A 352 8.00 6.61 -9.48
N ALA A 353 6.76 6.54 -9.03
CA ALA A 353 5.94 5.34 -9.01
C ALA A 353 5.36 5.00 -10.39
N GLY A 354 5.38 5.93 -11.34
CA GLY A 354 4.73 5.75 -12.63
C GLY A 354 3.21 5.95 -12.60
N ALA A 355 2.69 6.65 -11.57
CA ALA A 355 1.26 6.74 -11.27
C ALA A 355 0.38 7.18 -12.45
N LYS A 356 0.89 8.07 -13.33
CA LYS A 356 0.18 8.52 -14.54
C LYS A 356 -0.12 7.39 -15.55
N SER A 357 0.65 6.31 -15.49
CA SER A 357 0.47 5.12 -16.33
C SER A 357 -0.04 3.92 -15.55
N ALA A 358 -0.41 4.12 -14.28
CA ALA A 358 -0.97 3.08 -13.43
C ALA A 358 -2.45 2.87 -13.78
N ASP A 359 -2.91 1.63 -13.67
CA ASP A 359 -4.31 1.27 -13.91
C ASP A 359 -5.19 1.68 -12.73
N ALA A 360 -4.63 1.69 -11.52
CA ALA A 360 -5.28 2.12 -10.29
C ALA A 360 -4.25 2.50 -9.22
N ILE A 361 -4.72 3.18 -8.16
CA ILE A 361 -3.94 3.44 -6.95
C ILE A 361 -4.76 3.09 -5.70
N PHE A 362 -4.17 2.29 -4.82
CA PHE A 362 -4.75 1.92 -3.53
C PHE A 362 -4.13 2.74 -2.41
N LEU A 363 -4.95 3.37 -1.57
CA LEU A 363 -4.52 4.12 -0.40
C LEU A 363 -5.03 3.43 0.87
N PHE A 364 -4.15 2.71 1.56
CA PHE A 364 -4.47 1.94 2.78
C PHE A 364 -4.24 2.71 4.09
N GLY A 365 -3.55 3.87 4.04
CA GLY A 365 -3.15 4.62 5.23
C GLY A 365 -2.27 3.80 6.18
N ASN A 366 -2.38 4.08 7.49
CA ASN A 366 -1.71 3.29 8.53
C ASN A 366 -2.68 2.23 9.07
N THR A 367 -2.47 0.97 8.68
CA THR A 367 -3.36 -0.13 9.06
C THR A 367 -3.22 -0.55 10.52
N ARG A 368 -2.11 -0.16 11.18
CA ARG A 368 -1.74 -0.50 12.56
C ARG A 368 -2.28 0.47 13.60
N SER A 369 -2.73 1.66 13.21
CA SER A 369 -3.22 2.68 14.14
C SER A 369 -4.74 2.68 14.14
N ALA A 370 -5.36 2.63 15.32
CA ALA A 370 -6.82 2.73 15.48
C ALA A 370 -7.32 4.19 15.60
N ALA A 371 -6.48 5.18 15.29
CA ALA A 371 -6.76 6.58 15.57
C ALA A 371 -7.41 7.27 14.36
N TYR A 372 -8.55 7.92 14.57
CA TYR A 372 -9.35 8.55 13.50
C TYR A 372 -8.61 9.60 12.68
N TYR A 373 -7.73 10.37 13.30
CA TYR A 373 -7.04 11.47 12.62
C TYR A 373 -6.06 10.95 11.55
N ARG A 374 -5.81 9.64 11.52
CA ARG A 374 -5.07 8.99 10.44
C ARG A 374 -5.84 8.90 9.14
N ASP A 375 -7.17 9.00 9.18
CA ASP A 375 -7.94 9.12 7.95
C ASP A 375 -7.55 10.42 7.23
N TYR A 376 -7.24 11.52 7.95
CA TYR A 376 -6.79 12.78 7.33
C TYR A 376 -5.54 12.59 6.46
N ASP A 377 -4.62 11.70 6.84
CA ASP A 377 -3.45 11.37 6.01
C ASP A 377 -3.94 10.78 4.67
N ILE A 378 -4.92 9.88 4.67
CA ILE A 378 -5.51 9.29 3.46
C ILE A 378 -6.25 10.34 2.62
N ILE A 379 -6.97 11.27 3.27
CA ILE A 379 -7.64 12.38 2.58
C ILE A 379 -6.62 13.26 1.86
N GLU A 380 -5.55 13.64 2.56
CA GLU A 380 -4.48 14.46 1.99
C GLU A 380 -3.84 13.75 0.79
N GLN A 381 -3.58 12.45 0.91
CA GLN A 381 -3.05 11.63 -0.18
C GLN A 381 -4.02 11.55 -1.36
N SER A 382 -5.32 11.34 -1.10
CA SER A 382 -6.34 11.24 -2.16
C SER A 382 -6.49 12.56 -2.92
N LEU A 383 -6.48 13.69 -2.21
CA LEU A 383 -6.49 15.01 -2.82
C LEU A 383 -5.24 15.26 -3.65
N ALA A 384 -4.05 14.90 -3.15
CA ALA A 384 -2.80 15.06 -3.89
C ALA A 384 -2.76 14.21 -5.17
N VAL A 385 -3.27 12.98 -5.10
CA VAL A 385 -3.41 12.10 -6.27
C VAL A 385 -4.40 12.68 -7.28
N GLY A 386 -5.57 13.15 -6.82
CA GLY A 386 -6.57 13.76 -7.70
C GLY A 386 -6.09 15.06 -8.36
N LEU A 387 -5.22 15.82 -7.68
CA LEU A 387 -4.55 16.99 -8.26
C LEU A 387 -3.46 16.61 -9.27
N PHE A 388 -2.84 15.43 -9.12
CA PHE A 388 -1.83 14.93 -10.03
C PHE A 388 -2.44 14.34 -11.31
N ASP A 389 -3.48 13.52 -11.17
CA ASP A 389 -4.22 12.90 -12.26
C ASP A 389 -5.68 12.68 -11.85
N LEU A 390 -6.62 13.30 -12.58
CA LEU A 390 -8.05 13.20 -12.33
C LEU A 390 -8.65 11.88 -12.84
N GLU A 391 -8.01 11.22 -13.81
CA GLU A 391 -8.52 9.99 -14.43
C GLU A 391 -8.07 8.73 -13.70
N LEU A 392 -7.08 8.82 -12.81
CA LEU A 392 -6.54 7.68 -12.07
C LEU A 392 -7.53 7.20 -11.00
N PRO A 393 -8.10 5.98 -11.12
CA PRO A 393 -9.07 5.50 -10.15
C PRO A 393 -8.40 5.22 -8.80
N GLN A 394 -8.98 5.81 -7.75
CA GLN A 394 -8.48 5.72 -6.38
C GLN A 394 -9.34 4.78 -5.55
N LEU A 395 -8.71 3.77 -4.95
CA LEU A 395 -9.36 2.83 -4.02
C LEU A 395 -8.87 3.12 -2.61
N LEU A 396 -9.80 3.50 -1.72
CA LEU A 396 -9.48 4.02 -0.40
C LEU A 396 -9.88 3.05 0.72
N MET A 397 -8.97 2.79 1.66
CA MET A 397 -9.31 2.07 2.89
C MET A 397 -9.44 3.10 4.02
N LEU A 398 -10.67 3.51 4.34
CA LEU A 398 -10.93 4.48 5.41
C LEU A 398 -11.23 3.74 6.71
N ARG A 399 -10.83 4.32 7.84
CA ARG A 399 -11.23 3.79 9.15
C ARG A 399 -12.70 4.16 9.43
N ARG A 400 -13.08 5.43 9.22
CA ARG A 400 -14.42 5.95 9.57
C ARG A 400 -15.11 6.71 8.44
N SER A 401 -16.46 6.68 8.46
CA SER A 401 -17.36 7.21 7.42
C SER A 401 -17.45 8.75 7.35
N ARG A 402 -17.07 9.47 8.41
CA ARG A 402 -17.44 10.89 8.58
C ARG A 402 -17.02 11.78 7.41
N THR A 403 -15.87 11.49 6.83
CA THR A 403 -15.26 12.25 5.73
C THR A 403 -15.55 11.66 4.35
N MET A 404 -16.22 10.49 4.27
CA MET A 404 -16.51 9.80 3.02
C MET A 404 -17.28 10.69 2.04
N LYS A 405 -18.27 11.46 2.52
CA LYS A 405 -19.05 12.39 1.68
C LYS A 405 -18.20 13.46 0.98
N GLN A 406 -17.07 13.85 1.58
CA GLN A 406 -16.18 14.87 1.04
C GLN A 406 -15.23 14.30 -0.02
N ILE A 407 -14.93 13.01 0.07
CA ILE A 407 -13.93 12.32 -0.77
C ILE A 407 -14.60 11.52 -1.90
N ALA A 408 -15.89 11.20 -1.76
CA ALA A 408 -16.67 10.47 -2.76
C ALA A 408 -16.46 10.92 -4.22
N PRO A 409 -16.27 12.22 -4.55
CA PRO A 409 -15.99 12.62 -5.94
C PRO A 409 -14.65 12.13 -6.49
N TYR A 410 -13.67 11.84 -5.63
CA TYR A 410 -12.30 11.44 -6.00
C TYR A 410 -12.06 9.93 -5.84
N ALA A 411 -12.93 9.22 -5.13
CA ALA A 411 -12.79 7.80 -4.84
C ALA A 411 -13.63 6.97 -5.80
N ALA A 412 -13.00 6.00 -6.48
CA ALA A 412 -13.72 4.99 -7.25
C ALA A 412 -14.44 4.01 -6.31
N SER A 413 -13.80 3.65 -5.20
CA SER A 413 -14.38 2.81 -4.16
C SER A 413 -13.74 3.12 -2.81
N ALA A 414 -14.50 3.01 -1.72
CA ALA A 414 -13.96 3.14 -0.37
C ALA A 414 -14.51 2.07 0.57
N LEU A 415 -13.61 1.48 1.36
CA LEU A 415 -13.92 0.50 2.39
C LEU A 415 -13.84 1.12 3.78
N GLU A 416 -14.93 1.04 4.55
CA GLU A 416 -14.96 1.46 5.96
C GLU A 416 -14.65 0.28 6.89
N ILE A 417 -13.46 0.28 7.47
CA ILE A 417 -12.95 -0.93 8.12
C ILE A 417 -13.53 -1.11 9.51
N GLU A 418 -13.56 -0.07 10.35
CA GLU A 418 -14.05 -0.19 11.73
C GLU A 418 -15.53 -0.55 11.72
N ARG A 419 -16.33 0.07 10.83
CA ARG A 419 -17.74 -0.28 10.69
C ARG A 419 -17.90 -1.76 10.35
N THR A 420 -17.14 -2.27 9.38
CA THR A 420 -17.23 -3.66 8.92
C THR A 420 -16.82 -4.64 10.02
N VAL A 421 -15.72 -4.39 10.73
CA VAL A 421 -15.26 -5.22 11.86
C VAL A 421 -16.31 -5.27 12.96
N HIS A 422 -16.80 -4.11 13.42
CA HIS A 422 -17.77 -4.05 14.51
C HIS A 422 -19.12 -4.67 14.13
N HIS A 423 -19.60 -4.50 12.89
CA HIS A 423 -20.80 -5.20 12.42
C HIS A 423 -20.59 -6.71 12.38
N LEU A 424 -19.42 -7.19 11.93
CA LEU A 424 -19.10 -8.63 11.93
C LEU A 424 -19.03 -9.21 13.35
N LEU A 425 -18.48 -8.46 14.31
CA LEU A 425 -18.50 -8.84 15.73
C LEU A 425 -19.93 -9.03 16.23
N GLY A 426 -20.79 -8.05 15.98
CA GLY A 426 -22.21 -8.13 16.36
C GLY A 426 -22.93 -9.31 15.69
N LEU A 427 -22.74 -9.49 14.38
CA LEU A 427 -23.30 -10.61 13.63
C LEU A 427 -22.79 -11.96 14.11
N SER A 428 -21.53 -12.07 14.53
CA SER A 428 -20.93 -13.33 14.95
C SER A 428 -21.49 -13.86 16.26
N MET A 429 -21.98 -12.98 17.14
CA MET A 429 -22.73 -13.38 18.33
C MET A 429 -24.11 -13.96 17.98
N VAL A 430 -24.73 -13.46 16.91
CA VAL A 430 -26.06 -13.91 16.46
C VAL A 430 -25.96 -15.17 15.60
N ASN A 431 -25.02 -15.18 14.66
CA ASN A 431 -24.79 -16.22 13.67
C ASN A 431 -23.32 -16.71 13.77
N PRO A 432 -23.00 -17.63 14.68
CA PRO A 432 -21.64 -18.14 14.88
C PRO A 432 -21.09 -18.81 13.60
N GLY A 433 -19.84 -18.49 13.24
CA GLY A 433 -19.20 -18.96 11.98
C GLY A 433 -19.28 -17.97 10.82
N ILE A 434 -19.90 -16.79 11.00
CA ILE A 434 -20.03 -15.77 9.95
C ILE A 434 -18.69 -15.11 9.57
N ILE A 435 -17.77 -14.96 10.52
CA ILE A 435 -16.46 -14.34 10.27
C ILE A 435 -15.66 -15.17 9.25
N PRO A 436 -15.40 -16.48 9.48
CA PRO A 436 -14.69 -17.28 8.49
C PRO A 436 -15.48 -17.39 7.18
N PHE A 437 -16.82 -17.40 7.20
CA PHE A 437 -17.64 -17.36 5.97
C PHE A 437 -17.30 -16.14 5.10
N ILE A 438 -17.40 -14.94 5.68
CA ILE A 438 -17.19 -13.67 4.99
C ILE A 438 -15.73 -13.50 4.57
N ILE A 439 -14.78 -13.76 5.48
CA ILE A 439 -13.35 -13.56 5.23
C ILE A 439 -12.84 -14.57 4.18
N ASN A 440 -13.32 -15.81 4.18
CA ASN A 440 -12.93 -16.79 3.15
C ASN A 440 -13.45 -16.41 1.77
N LEU A 441 -14.59 -15.72 1.64
CA LEU A 441 -15.05 -15.17 0.35
C LEU A 441 -14.25 -13.93 -0.09
N MET A 442 -13.63 -13.21 0.85
CA MET A 442 -12.71 -12.11 0.55
C MET A 442 -11.34 -12.61 0.07
N ASN A 443 -10.88 -13.73 0.60
CA ASN A 443 -9.60 -14.34 0.24
C ASN A 443 -9.73 -15.33 -0.92
N THR A 444 -8.73 -15.41 -1.79
CA THR A 444 -8.67 -16.49 -2.79
C THR A 444 -7.65 -17.51 -2.29
N TYR A 445 -8.15 -18.69 -1.89
CA TYR A 445 -7.29 -19.79 -1.44
C TYR A 445 -6.79 -20.63 -2.64
N GLU A 446 -5.49 -20.93 -2.65
CA GLU A 446 -4.91 -21.90 -3.58
C GLU A 446 -4.58 -23.20 -2.83
N PRO A 447 -5.12 -24.35 -3.27
CA PRO A 447 -4.79 -25.63 -2.65
C PRO A 447 -3.36 -26.04 -2.99
N MET A 448 -2.71 -26.69 -2.02
CA MET A 448 -1.42 -27.33 -2.27
C MET A 448 -1.61 -28.59 -3.11
N SER A 449 -0.64 -28.86 -3.99
CA SER A 449 -0.57 -30.09 -4.78
C SER A 449 -0.24 -31.29 -3.89
N LEU A 450 -1.23 -31.73 -3.12
CA LEU A 450 -1.27 -33.05 -2.50
C LEU A 450 -2.47 -33.76 -3.11
N ASP A 451 -2.19 -34.63 -4.08
CA ASP A 451 -3.15 -35.60 -4.58
C ASP A 451 -3.59 -36.46 -3.39
N MET A 452 -4.81 -36.27 -2.89
CA MET A 452 -5.44 -37.22 -1.99
C MET A 452 -6.89 -37.47 -2.42
N PRO A 453 -7.27 -38.75 -2.64
CA PRO A 453 -8.61 -39.11 -3.08
C PRO A 453 -9.52 -39.41 -1.86
N HIS A 454 -10.74 -38.85 -1.84
CA HIS A 454 -11.88 -39.11 -0.94
C HIS A 454 -11.72 -38.61 0.53
N ALA A 455 -12.22 -37.41 0.89
CA ALA A 455 -13.60 -37.10 1.29
C ALA A 455 -14.07 -37.55 2.70
N CYS A 456 -13.17 -37.95 3.61
CA CYS A 456 -13.59 -38.44 4.94
C CYS A 456 -13.22 -37.53 6.12
N HIS A 457 -12.17 -36.71 6.05
CA HIS A 457 -11.77 -35.84 7.17
C HIS A 457 -12.33 -34.42 7.04
N TRP A 458 -12.69 -33.80 8.17
CA TRP A 458 -13.32 -32.47 8.19
C TRP A 458 -12.39 -31.36 7.65
N ILE A 459 -11.07 -31.52 7.77
CA ILE A 459 -10.08 -30.58 7.22
C ILE A 459 -10.14 -30.57 5.69
N GLU A 460 -10.31 -31.73 5.05
CA GLU A 460 -10.45 -31.83 3.59
C GLU A 460 -11.77 -31.21 3.11
N GLN A 461 -12.85 -31.42 3.87
CA GLN A 461 -14.14 -30.78 3.59
C GLN A 461 -14.02 -29.26 3.68
N TYR A 462 -13.34 -28.75 4.71
CA TYR A 462 -13.06 -27.33 4.86
C TYR A 462 -12.19 -26.79 3.72
N GLU A 463 -11.11 -27.52 3.37
CA GLU A 463 -10.23 -27.15 2.25
C GLU A 463 -10.98 -27.13 0.91
N TYR A 464 -11.95 -28.03 0.71
CA TYR A 464 -12.84 -28.00 -0.45
C TYR A 464 -13.68 -26.73 -0.49
N SER A 465 -14.24 -26.34 0.66
CA SER A 465 -15.10 -25.15 0.79
C SER A 465 -14.35 -23.85 0.51
N ILE A 466 -13.15 -23.66 1.07
CA ILE A 466 -12.39 -22.40 0.92
C ILE A 466 -11.87 -22.17 -0.50
N ARG A 467 -11.91 -23.16 -1.40
CA ARG A 467 -11.62 -23.00 -2.84
C ARG A 467 -12.71 -22.23 -3.58
N ASN A 468 -13.88 -22.04 -2.96
CA ASN A 468 -14.94 -21.24 -3.56
C ASN A 468 -14.60 -19.75 -3.47
N ASP A 469 -14.84 -19.08 -4.58
CA ASP A 469 -14.61 -17.65 -4.78
C ASP A 469 -15.90 -16.98 -5.25
N LEU A 470 -16.01 -15.67 -5.00
CA LEU A 470 -17.10 -14.85 -5.51
C LEU A 470 -16.79 -14.36 -6.93
N TYR A 471 -17.77 -14.51 -7.83
CA TYR A 471 -17.70 -14.10 -9.22
C TYR A 471 -18.94 -13.33 -9.65
N ASP A 472 -18.77 -12.43 -10.61
CA ASP A 472 -19.83 -11.75 -11.34
C ASP A 472 -19.76 -12.07 -12.84
N ILE A 473 -20.92 -12.29 -13.46
CA ILE A 473 -21.03 -12.49 -14.91
C ILE A 473 -22.17 -11.68 -15.48
N ASP A 474 -22.07 -11.28 -16.73
CA ASP A 474 -23.16 -10.59 -17.42
C ASP A 474 -24.38 -11.53 -17.59
N VAL A 475 -25.57 -10.98 -17.36
CA VAL A 475 -26.83 -11.71 -17.49
C VAL A 475 -27.14 -11.93 -18.97
N VAL A 476 -27.22 -13.20 -19.38
CA VAL A 476 -27.68 -13.59 -20.73
C VAL A 476 -29.18 -13.30 -20.87
N ASP A 477 -29.60 -12.79 -22.02
CA ASP A 477 -30.98 -12.35 -22.27
C ASP A 477 -32.03 -13.45 -22.01
N THR A 478 -31.68 -14.73 -22.22
CA THR A 478 -32.56 -15.89 -22.00
C THR A 478 -32.93 -16.12 -20.53
N LEU A 479 -32.10 -15.62 -19.61
CA LEU A 479 -32.26 -15.80 -18.16
C LEU A 479 -33.09 -14.67 -17.52
N ARG A 480 -33.33 -13.56 -18.25
CA ARG A 480 -34.09 -12.42 -17.75
C ARG A 480 -35.59 -12.75 -17.63
N GLY A 481 -36.22 -12.30 -16.56
CA GLY A 481 -37.64 -12.54 -16.28
C GLY A 481 -37.99 -13.96 -15.84
N ARG A 482 -37.00 -14.81 -15.56
CA ARG A 482 -37.22 -16.15 -15.00
C ARG A 482 -37.22 -16.12 -13.48
N GLU A 483 -37.89 -17.09 -12.87
CA GLU A 483 -37.89 -17.28 -11.42
C GLU A 483 -36.48 -17.61 -10.93
N PHE A 484 -36.00 -16.82 -9.97
CA PHE A 484 -34.62 -16.93 -9.48
C PHE A 484 -34.34 -18.28 -8.82
N ARG A 485 -35.36 -18.87 -8.17
CA ARG A 485 -35.24 -20.16 -7.48
C ARG A 485 -35.01 -21.33 -8.43
N THR A 486 -35.70 -21.33 -9.56
CA THR A 486 -35.53 -22.35 -10.60
C THR A 486 -34.13 -22.26 -11.20
N LEU A 487 -33.65 -21.03 -11.46
CA LEU A 487 -32.29 -20.82 -11.92
C LEU A 487 -31.26 -21.26 -10.89
N ALA A 488 -31.44 -20.89 -9.61
CA ALA A 488 -30.56 -21.31 -8.53
C ALA A 488 -30.46 -22.84 -8.46
N ARG A 489 -31.59 -23.57 -8.61
CA ARG A 489 -31.59 -25.03 -8.68
C ARG A 489 -30.76 -25.58 -9.83
N SER A 490 -30.89 -25.01 -11.04
CA SER A 490 -30.09 -25.40 -12.20
C SER A 490 -28.59 -25.15 -11.97
N PHE A 491 -28.21 -24.02 -11.36
CA PHE A 491 -26.80 -23.76 -11.03
C PHE A 491 -26.23 -24.74 -9.99
N PHE A 492 -27.03 -25.15 -9.01
CA PHE A 492 -26.60 -26.16 -8.03
C PHE A 492 -26.27 -27.52 -8.67
N GLU A 493 -26.85 -27.86 -9.83
CA GLU A 493 -26.52 -29.11 -10.53
C GLU A 493 -25.05 -29.14 -10.99
N TYR A 494 -24.46 -27.96 -11.22
CA TYR A 494 -23.08 -27.73 -11.63
C TYR A 494 -22.14 -27.37 -10.45
N ASP A 495 -22.55 -27.59 -9.19
CA ASP A 495 -21.82 -27.19 -7.97
C ASP A 495 -21.55 -25.67 -7.88
N ILE A 496 -22.48 -24.84 -8.36
CA ILE A 496 -22.40 -23.38 -8.32
C ILE A 496 -23.57 -22.82 -7.52
N THR A 497 -23.32 -21.87 -6.62
CA THR A 497 -24.37 -21.19 -5.86
C THR A 497 -24.65 -19.81 -6.46
N LEU A 498 -25.85 -19.61 -7.02
CA LEU A 498 -26.33 -18.30 -7.47
C LEU A 498 -26.88 -17.52 -6.27
N ILE A 499 -26.24 -16.41 -5.87
CA ILE A 499 -26.57 -15.67 -4.64
C ILE A 499 -27.42 -14.41 -4.86
N GLY A 500 -27.36 -13.81 -6.05
CA GLY A 500 -28.11 -12.59 -6.32
C GLY A 500 -27.90 -12.03 -7.71
N VAL A 501 -28.45 -10.82 -7.92
CA VAL A 501 -28.37 -10.08 -9.17
C VAL A 501 -28.01 -8.62 -8.90
N LEU A 502 -27.37 -8.00 -9.88
CA LEU A 502 -27.08 -6.57 -9.89
C LEU A 502 -28.08 -5.85 -10.80
N ASP A 503 -28.81 -4.88 -10.26
CA ASP A 503 -29.76 -4.06 -11.00
C ASP A 503 -29.02 -3.05 -11.93
N ALA A 504 -29.74 -2.41 -12.85
CA ALA A 504 -29.20 -1.38 -13.74
C ALA A 504 -28.60 -0.18 -12.99
N HIS A 505 -29.11 0.08 -11.78
CA HIS A 505 -28.63 1.11 -10.85
C HIS A 505 -27.44 0.67 -9.98
N TYR A 506 -26.80 -0.46 -10.29
CA TYR A 506 -25.69 -1.04 -9.50
C TYR A 506 -26.08 -1.36 -8.05
N THR A 507 -27.37 -1.61 -7.80
CA THR A 507 -27.85 -2.05 -6.50
C THR A 507 -27.82 -3.58 -6.44
N VAL A 508 -27.19 -4.10 -5.39
CA VAL A 508 -27.10 -5.55 -5.14
C VAL A 508 -28.41 -6.03 -4.53
N LYS A 509 -29.05 -7.02 -5.17
CA LYS A 509 -30.23 -7.72 -4.65
C LYS A 509 -29.88 -9.18 -4.44
N LEU A 510 -29.94 -9.64 -3.19
CA LEU A 510 -29.59 -11.00 -2.79
C LEU A 510 -30.87 -11.82 -2.66
N ASN A 511 -30.89 -13.03 -3.24
CA ASN A 511 -32.08 -13.88 -3.33
C ASN A 511 -33.38 -13.15 -3.75
N PRO A 512 -33.40 -12.44 -4.90
CA PRO A 512 -34.64 -11.84 -5.41
C PRO A 512 -35.65 -12.94 -5.80
N ILE A 513 -36.94 -12.61 -5.86
CA ILE A 513 -37.97 -13.56 -6.32
C ILE A 513 -37.78 -13.92 -7.80
N GLU A 514 -37.49 -12.94 -8.65
CA GLU A 514 -37.28 -13.11 -10.10
C GLU A 514 -36.05 -12.33 -10.58
N VAL A 515 -35.47 -12.78 -11.69
CA VAL A 515 -34.40 -12.04 -12.36
C VAL A 515 -35.01 -10.82 -13.06
N ILE A 516 -34.74 -9.65 -12.50
CA ILE A 516 -35.26 -8.38 -13.01
C ILE A 516 -34.88 -8.22 -14.49
N PRO A 517 -35.78 -7.74 -15.37
CA PRO A 517 -35.49 -7.56 -16.79
C PRO A 517 -34.28 -6.67 -17.08
N ASN A 518 -33.96 -5.75 -16.17
CA ASN A 518 -32.85 -4.81 -16.27
C ASN A 518 -31.59 -5.28 -15.52
N ALA A 519 -31.55 -6.54 -15.07
CA ALA A 519 -30.39 -7.09 -14.39
C ALA A 519 -29.16 -7.10 -15.34
N LYS A 520 -28.06 -6.52 -14.86
CA LYS A 520 -26.80 -6.44 -15.61
C LYS A 520 -25.93 -7.67 -15.36
N LYS A 521 -25.74 -8.02 -14.08
CA LYS A 521 -24.82 -9.08 -13.65
C LYS A 521 -25.50 -10.08 -12.72
N LEU A 522 -25.11 -11.35 -12.82
CA LEU A 522 -25.39 -12.42 -11.86
C LEU A 522 -24.23 -12.55 -10.87
N LEU A 523 -24.55 -12.76 -9.60
CA LEU A 523 -23.58 -12.94 -8.52
C LEU A 523 -23.55 -14.41 -8.12
N LEU A 524 -22.38 -15.04 -8.20
CA LEU A 524 -22.21 -16.48 -8.08
C LEU A 524 -21.03 -16.83 -7.17
N ILE A 525 -21.17 -17.92 -6.41
CA ILE A 525 -20.07 -18.54 -5.66
C ILE A 525 -19.70 -19.84 -6.36
N ALA A 526 -18.44 -19.96 -6.77
CA ALA A 526 -17.95 -21.11 -7.53
C ALA A 526 -16.44 -21.34 -7.31
N ARG A 527 -15.92 -22.49 -7.72
CA ARG A 527 -14.48 -22.81 -7.62
C ARG A 527 -13.62 -22.24 -8.75
N SER A 528 -14.23 -21.95 -9.91
CA SER A 528 -13.49 -21.48 -11.09
C SER A 528 -14.39 -20.67 -12.00
N MET A 529 -13.86 -19.55 -12.50
CA MET A 529 -14.52 -18.73 -13.53
C MET A 529 -14.90 -19.53 -14.78
N LYS A 530 -14.07 -20.51 -15.17
CA LYS A 530 -14.34 -21.36 -16.35
C LYS A 530 -15.60 -22.20 -16.15
N ALA A 531 -15.74 -22.81 -14.97
CA ALA A 531 -16.92 -23.61 -14.63
C ALA A 531 -18.20 -22.78 -14.67
N VAL A 532 -18.11 -21.51 -14.23
CA VAL A 532 -19.25 -20.57 -14.27
C VAL A 532 -19.68 -20.28 -15.71
N HIS A 533 -18.75 -19.98 -16.62
CA HIS A 533 -19.08 -19.72 -18.02
C HIS A 533 -19.65 -20.95 -18.71
N ASP A 534 -19.06 -22.13 -18.50
CA ASP A 534 -19.51 -23.38 -19.09
C ASP A 534 -20.93 -23.74 -18.61
N ALA A 535 -21.21 -23.58 -17.31
CA ALA A 535 -22.54 -23.82 -16.74
C ALA A 535 -23.58 -22.82 -17.24
N THR A 536 -23.23 -21.53 -17.31
CA THR A 536 -24.16 -20.47 -17.78
C THR A 536 -24.55 -20.70 -19.24
N ALA A 537 -23.60 -21.10 -20.09
CA ALA A 537 -23.85 -21.42 -21.49
C ALA A 537 -24.77 -22.65 -21.65
N ALA A 538 -24.53 -23.71 -20.88
CA ALA A 538 -25.37 -24.90 -20.89
C ALA A 538 -26.81 -24.59 -20.46
N ILE A 539 -26.97 -23.92 -19.32
CA ILE A 539 -28.28 -23.52 -18.77
C ILE A 539 -29.03 -22.63 -19.75
N SER A 540 -28.36 -21.64 -20.35
CA SER A 540 -28.96 -20.78 -21.37
C SER A 540 -29.48 -21.58 -22.57
N SER A 541 -28.70 -22.54 -23.07
CA SER A 541 -29.10 -23.38 -24.21
C SER A 541 -30.28 -24.31 -23.90
N ASP A 542 -30.36 -24.84 -22.67
CA ASP A 542 -31.47 -25.69 -22.23
C ASP A 542 -32.78 -24.90 -22.20
N PHE A 543 -32.73 -23.66 -21.71
CA PHE A 543 -33.90 -22.77 -21.67
C PHE A 543 -34.32 -22.25 -23.05
N GLU A 544 -33.39 -22.08 -23.99
CA GLU A 544 -33.72 -21.77 -25.39
C GLU A 544 -34.51 -22.92 -26.05
N GLN A 545 -34.10 -24.16 -25.80
CA GLN A 545 -34.80 -25.34 -26.31
C GLN A 545 -36.21 -25.48 -25.71
N THR A 546 -36.35 -25.29 -24.38
CA THR A 546 -37.68 -25.35 -23.73
C THR A 546 -38.60 -24.25 -24.24
N PHE A 547 -38.09 -23.02 -24.43
CA PHE A 547 -38.87 -21.93 -24.99
C PHE A 547 -39.31 -22.22 -26.43
N GLY A 548 -38.45 -22.83 -27.26
CA GLY A 548 -38.79 -23.28 -28.59
C GLY A 548 -39.88 -24.36 -28.62
N GLU A 549 -39.84 -25.30 -27.69
CA GLU A 549 -40.84 -26.37 -27.55
C GLU A 549 -42.19 -25.87 -27.00
N GLU A 550 -42.18 -24.96 -26.01
CA GLU A 550 -43.40 -24.30 -25.51
C GLU A 550 -44.09 -23.48 -26.60
N MET A 551 -43.32 -22.77 -27.42
CA MET A 551 -43.86 -22.02 -28.57
C MET A 551 -44.42 -22.94 -29.65
N LEU A 552 -43.85 -24.14 -29.84
CA LEU A 552 -44.35 -25.17 -30.75
C LEU A 552 -45.62 -25.90 -30.23
N MET A 553 -45.80 -25.96 -28.91
CA MET A 553 -46.99 -26.51 -28.24
C MET A 553 -48.14 -25.49 -28.14
N ALA A 554 -47.84 -24.18 -28.09
CA ALA A 554 -48.82 -23.10 -28.05
C ALA A 554 -49.49 -22.80 -29.41
N LEU A 555 -48.97 -23.35 -30.51
CA LEU A 555 -49.56 -23.20 -31.85
C LEU A 555 -50.57 -24.32 -32.12
N SER A 556 -51.82 -23.94 -32.34
CA SER A 556 -52.87 -24.88 -32.78
C SER A 556 -52.46 -25.58 -34.09
N PRO A 557 -52.92 -26.83 -34.36
CA PRO A 557 -52.53 -27.59 -35.55
C PRO A 557 -52.73 -26.85 -36.88
N ASN A 558 -53.66 -25.87 -36.90
CA ASN A 558 -54.00 -25.07 -38.07
C ASN A 558 -53.02 -23.92 -38.34
N GLU A 559 -52.24 -23.47 -37.36
CA GLU A 559 -51.26 -22.39 -37.54
C GLU A 559 -49.88 -22.93 -37.97
N ARG A 560 -49.59 -24.18 -37.62
CA ARG A 560 -48.38 -24.91 -38.04
C ARG A 560 -48.30 -25.11 -39.57
N ALA A 561 -49.44 -25.10 -40.26
CA ALA A 561 -49.53 -25.16 -41.73
C ALA A 561 -49.24 -23.81 -42.41
N ARG A 562 -49.45 -22.68 -41.74
CA ARG A 562 -49.16 -21.34 -42.28
C ARG A 562 -47.68 -20.98 -42.18
N ALA A 563 -47.01 -21.37 -41.10
CA ALA A 563 -45.58 -21.08 -40.90
C ALA A 563 -44.66 -21.86 -41.87
N LYS A 564 -45.05 -23.06 -42.31
CA LYS A 564 -44.23 -23.88 -43.24
C LYS A 564 -44.26 -23.42 -44.70
N ASN A 565 -45.22 -22.59 -45.10
CA ASN A 565 -45.33 -22.09 -46.49
C ASN A 565 -44.69 -20.72 -46.71
N GLY A 566 -44.03 -20.16 -45.69
CA GLY A 566 -43.59 -18.78 -45.68
C GLY A 566 -42.08 -18.53 -45.79
N PHE A 567 -41.22 -19.53 -46.09
CA PHE A 567 -39.79 -19.22 -46.29
C PHE A 567 -39.12 -20.21 -47.26
N LYS A 568 -38.96 -19.77 -48.51
CA LYS A 568 -37.92 -20.27 -49.42
C LYS A 568 -36.84 -19.19 -49.53
N PRO A 569 -35.55 -19.55 -49.39
CA PRO A 569 -34.45 -18.60 -49.49
C PRO A 569 -34.15 -18.35 -50.97
N ASN A 570 -34.00 -17.08 -51.37
CA ASN A 570 -33.34 -16.77 -52.64
C ASN A 570 -32.13 -15.86 -52.40
N SER A 571 -31.00 -16.49 -52.69
CA SER A 571 -29.63 -16.05 -52.81
C SER A 571 -29.38 -14.71 -53.51
N GLN A 572 -28.33 -14.04 -53.01
CA GLN A 572 -27.27 -13.31 -53.72
C GLN A 572 -27.68 -12.08 -54.54
N ARG A 573 -27.16 -10.91 -54.16
CA ARG A 573 -26.14 -10.20 -54.97
C ARG A 573 -25.58 -8.94 -54.29
N THR A 574 -24.26 -8.97 -54.11
CA THR A 574 -23.27 -7.90 -54.31
C THR A 574 -23.48 -6.53 -53.66
N TYR A 575 -22.57 -6.21 -52.74
CA TYR A 575 -22.18 -4.85 -52.38
C TYR A 575 -21.37 -4.20 -53.51
N GLN A 576 -21.74 -2.98 -53.88
CA GLN A 576 -20.87 -2.03 -54.58
C GLN A 576 -21.22 -0.59 -54.16
N GLU A 577 -20.17 0.20 -53.96
CA GLU A 577 -20.12 1.61 -53.56
C GLU A 577 -20.90 2.56 -54.49
N TRP A 578 -21.44 3.66 -53.94
CA TRP A 578 -20.93 5.03 -54.14
C TRP A 578 -21.89 6.14 -53.65
N ASP A 579 -21.31 7.08 -52.89
CA ASP A 579 -21.38 8.54 -53.00
C ASP A 579 -22.70 9.36 -53.07
N SER A 580 -22.79 10.27 -52.09
CA SER A 580 -22.84 11.74 -52.24
C SER A 580 -24.14 12.52 -51.98
N LYS A 581 -23.91 13.60 -51.21
CA LYS A 581 -24.41 14.99 -51.35
C LYS A 581 -25.68 15.46 -50.63
N THR A 582 -25.46 16.65 -50.07
CA THR A 582 -26.29 17.68 -49.44
C THR A 582 -27.54 18.10 -50.22
N PRO A 583 -28.42 18.89 -49.58
CA PRO A 583 -28.45 20.33 -49.91
C PRO A 583 -28.72 21.29 -48.72
N SER A 584 -28.38 22.55 -48.93
CA SER A 584 -28.76 23.79 -48.19
C SER A 584 -29.25 24.82 -49.25
N PRO A 585 -29.51 26.12 -48.97
CA PRO A 585 -30.18 26.84 -47.86
C PRO A 585 -31.23 27.88 -48.37
N ASN A 586 -31.83 28.67 -47.47
CA ASN A 586 -32.28 30.07 -47.62
C ASN A 586 -33.01 30.51 -46.32
N ASP A 587 -33.05 31.74 -45.83
CA ASP A 587 -32.13 32.88 -45.75
C ASP A 587 -32.83 33.95 -44.86
N GLN A 588 -32.07 34.90 -44.28
CA GLN A 588 -32.49 36.17 -43.61
C GLN A 588 -33.00 36.08 -42.14
N ALA A 589 -32.61 36.94 -41.18
CA ALA A 589 -31.81 38.16 -41.17
C ALA A 589 -31.16 38.41 -39.78
N SER A 590 -30.22 39.34 -39.77
CA SER A 590 -29.27 39.78 -38.74
C SER A 590 -29.83 40.72 -37.66
N ASP A 591 -29.16 40.81 -36.51
CA ASP A 591 -28.40 42.01 -36.08
C ASP A 591 -27.82 41.88 -34.65
N ASP A 592 -26.68 42.54 -34.48
CA ASP A 592 -25.64 42.50 -33.46
C ASP A 592 -25.98 43.07 -32.05
N PHE A 593 -25.02 42.80 -31.13
CA PHE A 593 -24.39 43.69 -30.13
C PHE A 593 -24.54 43.42 -28.62
N ASP A 594 -23.36 43.32 -27.98
CA ASP A 594 -22.92 43.76 -26.64
C ASP A 594 -23.49 43.11 -25.36
N HIS A 595 -22.86 43.12 -24.18
CA HIS A 595 -21.49 43.14 -23.63
C HIS A 595 -21.69 43.19 -22.08
N TYR A 596 -20.73 42.69 -21.30
CA TYR A 596 -20.43 43.01 -19.88
C TYR A 596 -21.34 42.62 -18.67
N ASP A 597 -20.69 41.87 -17.77
CA ASP A 597 -20.46 42.06 -16.32
C ASP A 597 -21.56 42.33 -15.26
N HIS A 598 -21.36 41.59 -14.16
CA HIS A 598 -21.47 41.95 -12.73
C HIS A 598 -22.83 42.09 -12.00
N CYS A 599 -22.87 41.28 -10.92
CA CYS A 599 -23.35 41.58 -9.56
C CYS A 599 -24.85 41.77 -9.27
N GLY A 600 -25.26 41.11 -8.18
CA GLY A 600 -25.99 41.78 -7.11
C GLY A 600 -27.45 41.37 -6.93
N ASP A 601 -27.69 40.64 -5.85
CA ASP A 601 -28.85 40.68 -4.97
C ASP A 601 -30.13 41.39 -5.46
N THR A 602 -31.25 40.67 -5.46
CA THR A 602 -32.39 40.92 -4.54
C THR A 602 -33.63 40.11 -4.94
N MET A 603 -34.22 39.43 -3.96
CA MET A 603 -35.60 38.93 -3.91
C MET A 603 -36.63 40.04 -4.24
N PRO A 604 -37.91 39.77 -4.66
CA PRO A 604 -38.87 39.04 -3.82
C PRO A 604 -40.07 38.29 -4.47
N TYR A 605 -40.61 37.35 -3.67
CA TYR A 605 -42.01 36.95 -3.44
C TYR A 605 -43.13 37.24 -4.47
N ALA A 606 -43.90 36.18 -4.78
CA ALA A 606 -45.35 36.03 -4.47
C ALA A 606 -45.90 34.82 -5.29
N SER A 607 -46.22 33.65 -4.72
CA SER A 607 -47.28 33.28 -3.76
C SER A 607 -48.67 33.03 -4.39
N ASN A 608 -49.14 31.78 -4.21
CA ASN A 608 -50.47 31.38 -3.70
C ASN A 608 -51.42 30.58 -4.61
N LEU A 609 -51.75 29.37 -4.13
CA LEU A 609 -53.11 28.83 -3.85
C LEU A 609 -52.91 27.36 -3.38
N ALA A 610 -52.69 27.02 -2.11
CA ALA A 610 -53.47 27.14 -0.86
C ALA A 610 -54.69 26.19 -0.76
N VAL A 611 -54.70 25.39 0.33
CA VAL A 611 -55.80 24.89 1.22
C VAL A 611 -55.50 23.43 1.62
N GLY A 612 -55.36 22.99 2.89
CA GLY A 612 -55.38 23.66 4.19
C GLY A 612 -55.37 22.63 5.36
N ASN A 613 -54.61 22.98 6.42
CA ASN A 613 -54.69 22.60 7.85
C ASN A 613 -54.39 21.14 8.30
N ALA A 614 -53.63 20.86 9.38
CA ALA A 614 -53.43 21.62 10.62
C ALA A 614 -52.00 21.52 11.23
N GLN A 615 -51.63 22.57 11.96
CA GLN A 615 -50.36 22.86 12.65
C GLN A 615 -50.25 22.10 14.00
N SER A 616 -49.05 21.77 14.50
CA SER A 616 -48.32 22.67 15.41
C SER A 616 -46.80 22.48 15.38
N SER A 617 -46.10 23.61 15.29
CA SER A 617 -44.68 23.83 15.06
C SER A 617 -43.71 23.39 16.18
N ALA A 618 -42.63 22.73 15.80
CA ALA A 618 -41.42 22.58 16.61
C ALA A 618 -40.57 23.87 16.57
N ARG A 619 -40.40 24.53 17.72
CA ARG A 619 -39.36 25.54 17.95
C ARG A 619 -38.05 24.84 18.32
N LYS A 620 -36.95 25.16 17.64
CA LYS A 620 -35.58 24.85 18.08
C LYS A 620 -35.32 25.53 19.43
N PRO A 621 -34.78 24.84 20.47
CA PRO A 621 -34.30 25.52 21.65
C PRO A 621 -32.82 25.90 21.52
N HIS A 622 -32.52 27.13 21.91
CA HIS A 622 -31.17 27.59 22.22
C HIS A 622 -30.58 26.78 23.37
N CYS A 623 -29.32 26.38 23.21
CA CYS A 623 -28.52 25.65 24.19
C CYS A 623 -28.21 26.54 25.41
N ASN A 624 -28.77 26.21 26.57
CA ASN A 624 -28.33 26.76 27.84
C ASN A 624 -27.24 25.82 28.41
N LYS A 625 -26.00 26.29 28.45
CA LYS A 625 -24.89 25.59 29.10
C LYS A 625 -25.01 25.79 30.61
N ASN A 626 -24.89 24.69 31.36
CA ASN A 626 -24.90 24.57 32.83
C ASN A 626 -26.29 24.43 33.49
N ALA A 627 -26.88 23.24 33.39
CA ALA A 627 -27.70 22.64 34.44
C ALA A 627 -27.93 21.14 34.20
N ASN A 628 -27.58 20.32 35.20
CA ASN A 628 -27.98 18.92 35.43
C ASN A 628 -27.36 17.80 34.57
N LEU A 629 -26.38 17.11 35.17
CA LEU A 629 -25.72 15.89 34.68
C LEU A 629 -26.52 14.58 34.96
N ASN A 630 -27.79 14.65 35.37
CA ASN A 630 -28.58 13.48 35.82
C ASN A 630 -29.91 13.34 35.08
N LYS A 631 -29.90 13.36 33.76
CA LYS A 631 -30.98 12.76 32.97
C LYS A 631 -30.38 11.62 32.17
N GLU A 632 -30.56 10.40 32.69
CA GLU A 632 -30.41 9.17 31.91
C GLU A 632 -31.23 9.35 30.64
N THR A 633 -30.55 9.33 29.50
CA THR A 633 -31.17 9.37 28.18
C THR A 633 -31.96 8.07 27.98
N GLU A 634 -33.18 8.13 27.43
CA GLU A 634 -34.08 6.97 27.21
C GLU A 634 -33.40 5.78 26.49
N CYS A 635 -32.27 6.00 25.80
CA CYS A 635 -31.51 4.99 25.06
C CYS A 635 -30.50 4.19 25.90
N LEU A 636 -30.04 4.70 27.06
CA LEU A 636 -28.97 4.10 27.88
C LEU A 636 -29.44 3.93 29.33
N LEU A 637 -29.44 2.71 29.83
CA LEU A 637 -29.90 2.37 31.17
C LEU A 637 -28.76 1.82 32.01
N ARG A 638 -28.50 2.41 33.19
CA ARG A 638 -27.52 1.88 34.12
C ARG A 638 -28.10 0.72 34.92
N ILE A 639 -27.36 -0.39 35.01
CA ILE A 639 -27.67 -1.53 35.88
C ILE A 639 -26.48 -1.84 36.79
N ASN A 640 -26.75 -2.39 37.97
CA ASN A 640 -25.68 -2.81 38.91
C ASN A 640 -25.15 -4.20 38.60
N ASP A 641 -26.04 -5.10 38.20
CA ASP A 641 -25.77 -6.46 37.79
C ASP A 641 -26.82 -6.92 36.76
N ALA A 642 -26.50 -8.01 36.08
CA ALA A 642 -27.27 -8.63 35.02
C ALA A 642 -27.99 -9.91 35.48
N PHE A 643 -28.08 -10.19 36.78
CA PHE A 643 -28.62 -11.47 37.26
C PHE A 643 -30.11 -11.65 36.93
N GLY A 644 -30.83 -10.56 36.67
CA GLY A 644 -32.22 -10.60 36.20
C GLY A 644 -32.38 -10.64 34.68
N CYS A 645 -31.29 -10.68 33.91
CA CYS A 645 -31.33 -10.81 32.45
C CYS A 645 -31.10 -12.26 32.05
N GLU A 646 -32.01 -12.81 31.24
CA GLU A 646 -31.90 -14.15 30.66
C GLU A 646 -31.66 -14.05 29.15
N LYS A 647 -30.79 -14.90 28.60
CA LYS A 647 -30.43 -14.94 27.18
C LYS A 647 -30.02 -13.58 26.61
N HIS A 648 -29.31 -12.77 27.40
CA HIS A 648 -28.81 -11.46 27.00
C HIS A 648 -27.49 -11.55 26.23
N PHE A 649 -27.20 -10.51 25.45
CA PHE A 649 -25.93 -10.35 24.76
C PHE A 649 -24.98 -9.47 25.57
N LEU A 650 -23.71 -9.86 25.68
CA LEU A 650 -22.70 -9.16 26.44
C LEU A 650 -21.65 -8.51 25.51
N MET A 651 -21.47 -7.21 25.65
CA MET A 651 -20.45 -6.42 24.97
C MET A 651 -19.43 -5.95 26.00
N ILE A 652 -18.17 -6.37 25.87
CA ILE A 652 -17.08 -5.98 26.77
C ILE A 652 -16.17 -4.99 26.05
N ASP A 653 -16.18 -3.75 26.52
CA ASP A 653 -15.30 -2.70 26.02
C ASP A 653 -14.02 -2.62 26.87
N LEU A 654 -12.88 -2.88 26.22
CA LEU A 654 -11.56 -2.80 26.84
C LEU A 654 -10.81 -1.51 26.51
N SER A 655 -11.44 -0.55 25.83
CA SER A 655 -10.81 0.74 25.47
C SER A 655 -10.27 1.48 26.69
N SER A 656 -11.01 1.44 27.80
CA SER A 656 -10.63 2.09 29.07
C SER A 656 -9.36 1.53 29.72
N ALA A 657 -8.96 0.31 29.37
CA ALA A 657 -7.74 -0.32 29.89
C ALA A 657 -6.47 0.15 29.17
N LYS A 658 -6.60 0.89 28.06
CA LYS A 658 -5.48 1.48 27.33
C LYS A 658 -5.32 2.96 27.65
N GLY A 659 -4.07 3.43 27.58
CA GLY A 659 -3.76 4.85 27.71
C GLY A 659 -4.50 5.66 26.64
N LYS A 660 -5.05 6.82 27.01
CA LYS A 660 -5.59 7.79 26.05
C LYS A 660 -4.50 8.79 25.68
N ASP A 661 -4.33 9.06 24.39
CA ASP A 661 -3.43 10.13 23.95
C ASP A 661 -3.95 11.49 24.44
N ASN A 662 -3.04 12.41 24.79
CA ASN A 662 -3.40 13.78 25.20
C ASN A 662 -4.07 14.51 24.03
N THR A 663 -5.39 14.67 24.09
CA THR A 663 -6.19 15.17 22.97
C THR A 663 -6.67 16.62 23.21
N THR A 664 -6.75 17.38 22.11
CA THR A 664 -7.42 18.67 22.10
C THR A 664 -8.93 18.48 22.26
N ARG A 665 -9.66 19.55 22.63
CA ARG A 665 -11.12 19.49 22.81
C ARG A 665 -11.87 18.91 21.59
N TYR A 666 -11.51 19.31 20.37
CA TYR A 666 -12.14 18.80 19.14
C TYR A 666 -11.82 17.32 18.88
N ALA A 667 -10.61 16.88 19.25
CA ALA A 667 -10.24 15.48 19.18
C ALA A 667 -11.02 14.64 20.19
N LEU A 668 -11.32 15.18 21.38
CA LEU A 668 -12.17 14.52 22.37
C LEU A 668 -13.61 14.34 21.86
N GLU A 669 -14.23 15.37 21.29
CA GLU A 669 -15.60 15.25 20.71
C GLU A 669 -15.64 14.20 19.58
N SER A 670 -14.61 14.16 18.74
CA SER A 670 -14.50 13.18 17.65
C SER A 670 -14.29 11.75 18.16
N HIS A 671 -13.50 11.59 19.22
CA HIS A 671 -13.30 10.31 19.90
C HIS A 671 -14.61 9.78 20.51
N LEU A 672 -15.35 10.63 21.22
CA LEU A 672 -16.62 10.24 21.85
C LEU A 672 -17.70 9.89 20.83
N ALA A 673 -17.79 10.66 19.74
CA ALA A 673 -18.70 10.35 18.64
C ALA A 673 -18.37 8.98 18.01
N ALA A 674 -17.08 8.67 17.88
CA ALA A 674 -16.67 7.40 17.34
C ALA A 674 -16.92 6.22 18.26
N LEU A 675 -16.63 6.36 19.55
CA LEU A 675 -16.97 5.37 20.56
C LEU A 675 -18.48 5.02 20.48
N ALA A 676 -19.34 6.05 20.36
CA ALA A 676 -20.77 5.85 20.16
C ALA A 676 -21.10 5.08 18.86
N HIS A 677 -20.43 5.39 17.74
CA HIS A 677 -20.61 4.69 16.47
C HIS A 677 -20.13 3.23 16.51
N ASP A 678 -19.02 2.95 17.19
CA ASP A 678 -18.46 1.59 17.30
C ASP A 678 -19.40 0.70 18.13
N VAL A 679 -19.84 1.19 19.30
CA VAL A 679 -20.85 0.52 20.14
C VAL A 679 -22.14 0.28 19.36
N TYR A 680 -22.63 1.30 18.65
CA TYR A 680 -23.82 1.16 17.82
C TYR A 680 -23.65 0.11 16.71
N SER A 681 -22.48 0.09 16.05
CA SER A 681 -22.18 -0.83 14.95
C SER A 681 -22.18 -2.29 15.40
N VAL A 682 -21.69 -2.60 16.60
CA VAL A 682 -21.77 -3.94 17.19
C VAL A 682 -23.20 -4.28 17.59
N MET A 683 -23.93 -3.34 18.20
CA MET A 683 -25.28 -3.56 18.68
C MET A 683 -26.30 -3.76 17.55
N ARG A 684 -26.12 -3.04 16.43
CA ARG A 684 -27.06 -2.99 15.30
C ARG A 684 -27.50 -4.37 14.78
N PRO A 685 -26.61 -5.30 14.39
CA PRO A 685 -27.01 -6.61 13.89
C PRO A 685 -27.77 -7.45 14.93
N ILE A 686 -27.45 -7.31 16.21
CA ILE A 686 -28.16 -8.01 17.29
C ILE A 686 -29.60 -7.52 17.36
N ARG A 687 -29.81 -6.20 17.33
CA ARG A 687 -31.15 -5.58 17.36
C ARG A 687 -31.98 -5.88 16.11
N GLN A 688 -31.34 -6.08 14.96
CA GLN A 688 -32.02 -6.48 13.72
C GLN A 688 -32.65 -7.87 13.81
N VAL A 689 -32.00 -8.81 14.51
CA VAL A 689 -32.49 -10.18 14.66
C VAL A 689 -33.34 -10.35 15.92
N TYR A 690 -32.91 -9.75 17.02
CA TYR A 690 -33.53 -9.84 18.35
C TYR A 690 -33.84 -8.45 18.91
N PRO A 691 -34.92 -7.79 18.47
CA PRO A 691 -35.23 -6.42 18.87
C PRO A 691 -35.50 -6.28 20.39
N GLN A 692 -36.09 -7.30 21.01
CA GLN A 692 -36.49 -7.29 22.43
C GLN A 692 -35.43 -7.83 23.40
N SER A 693 -34.38 -8.51 22.93
CA SER A 693 -33.36 -9.09 23.80
C SER A 693 -32.57 -8.02 24.54
N ASP A 694 -32.16 -8.31 25.77
CA ASP A 694 -31.30 -7.42 26.53
C ASP A 694 -29.87 -7.43 25.98
N ILE A 695 -29.28 -6.24 25.85
CA ILE A 695 -27.88 -6.05 25.47
C ILE A 695 -27.19 -5.31 26.60
N ILE A 696 -26.10 -5.87 27.10
CA ILE A 696 -25.36 -5.37 28.25
C ILE A 696 -23.96 -4.93 27.80
N LEU A 697 -23.64 -3.66 28.02
CA LEU A 697 -22.32 -3.10 27.79
C LEU A 697 -21.54 -3.00 29.11
N LEU A 698 -20.44 -3.73 29.23
CA LEU A 698 -19.47 -3.56 30.31
C LEU A 698 -18.43 -2.53 29.87
N THR A 699 -18.48 -1.32 30.43
CA THR A 699 -17.54 -0.24 30.12
C THR A 699 -17.30 0.66 31.32
N ASN A 700 -16.11 1.28 31.39
CA ASN A 700 -15.81 2.32 32.36
C ASN A 700 -16.06 3.74 31.81
N ASP A 701 -16.26 3.89 30.50
CA ASP A 701 -16.42 5.20 29.87
C ASP A 701 -17.83 5.35 29.31
N VAL A 702 -18.63 6.23 29.92
CA VAL A 702 -20.01 6.54 29.50
C VAL A 702 -20.10 7.96 28.93
N SER A 703 -18.96 8.62 28.71
CA SER A 703 -18.90 10.01 28.25
C SER A 703 -19.47 10.17 26.83
N PHE A 704 -19.64 9.06 26.09
CA PHE A 704 -20.19 9.02 24.74
C PHE A 704 -21.72 9.09 24.68
N ALA A 705 -22.42 8.98 25.81
CA ALA A 705 -23.88 8.95 25.88
C ALA A 705 -24.60 10.08 25.08
N PRO A 706 -24.14 11.35 25.10
CA PRO A 706 -24.79 12.41 24.32
C PRO A 706 -24.70 12.22 22.80
N TYR A 707 -23.66 11.54 22.31
CA TYR A 707 -23.49 11.26 20.88
C TYR A 707 -24.24 9.98 20.48
N PHE A 708 -24.41 9.06 21.42
CA PHE A 708 -25.14 7.81 21.19
C PHE A 708 -26.61 8.06 20.86
N THR A 709 -27.24 9.05 21.51
CA THR A 709 -28.63 9.44 21.20
C THR A 709 -28.80 9.93 19.75
N ASP A 710 -27.77 10.54 19.16
CA ASP A 710 -27.82 11.01 17.77
C ASP A 710 -27.74 9.85 16.76
N VAL A 711 -27.13 8.73 17.14
CA VAL A 711 -26.93 7.55 16.28
C VAL A 711 -28.00 6.49 16.53
N TRP A 712 -28.73 6.57 17.64
CA TRP A 712 -29.80 5.65 18.00
C TRP A 712 -31.00 5.79 17.03
N GLY A 713 -31.00 4.95 15.98
CA GLY A 713 -31.98 5.02 14.89
C GLY A 713 -32.92 3.82 14.77
N PHE A 714 -33.16 3.04 15.84
CA PHE A 714 -34.05 1.87 15.80
C PHE A 714 -35.50 2.23 16.19
N ASN A 715 -36.47 1.42 15.71
CA ASN A 715 -37.91 1.53 16.00
C ASN A 715 -38.19 1.77 17.50
N GLU A 716 -39.31 2.45 17.81
CA GLU A 716 -39.80 2.71 19.17
C GLU A 716 -39.98 1.43 20.03
N GLU A 717 -39.94 0.24 19.41
CA GLU A 717 -40.05 -1.07 20.07
C GLU A 717 -38.72 -1.64 20.60
N ALA A 718 -37.57 -1.04 20.28
CA ALA A 718 -36.27 -1.54 20.73
C ALA A 718 -35.97 -1.10 22.17
N GLY A 719 -35.63 -2.06 23.04
CA GLY A 719 -35.24 -1.78 24.42
C GLY A 719 -33.93 -0.97 24.53
N PRO A 720 -33.72 -0.24 25.63
CA PRO A 720 -32.50 0.55 25.85
C PRO A 720 -31.27 -0.35 25.94
N LEU A 721 -30.09 0.22 25.64
CA LEU A 721 -28.81 -0.42 25.90
C LEU A 721 -28.53 -0.36 27.41
N LYS A 722 -28.44 -1.51 28.07
CA LYS A 722 -28.09 -1.60 29.48
C LYS A 722 -26.57 -1.54 29.62
N TYR A 723 -26.05 -0.85 30.64
CA TYR A 723 -24.60 -0.83 30.88
C TYR A 723 -24.24 -1.05 32.36
N ILE A 724 -23.11 -1.73 32.56
CA ILE A 724 -22.48 -1.96 33.86
C ILE A 724 -21.15 -1.20 33.87
N LEU A 725 -20.92 -0.41 34.93
CA LEU A 725 -19.63 0.25 35.14
C LEU A 725 -18.60 -0.77 35.62
N GLY A 726 -17.59 -1.01 34.80
CA GLY A 726 -16.49 -1.91 35.12
C GLY A 726 -15.55 -2.16 33.94
N CYS A 727 -14.52 -2.95 34.19
CA CYS A 727 -13.54 -3.44 33.24
C CYS A 727 -13.63 -4.96 33.12
N GLY A 728 -13.62 -5.48 31.89
CA GLY A 728 -13.60 -6.92 31.64
C GLY A 728 -12.39 -7.66 32.22
N LEU A 729 -11.30 -6.96 32.57
CA LEU A 729 -10.13 -7.59 33.21
C LEU A 729 -10.35 -7.90 34.70
N ASN A 730 -11.39 -7.33 35.32
CA ASN A 730 -11.73 -7.59 36.72
C ASN A 730 -12.77 -8.72 36.78
N THR A 731 -12.37 -9.88 37.31
CA THR A 731 -13.23 -11.06 37.43
C THR A 731 -14.49 -10.79 38.25
N THR A 732 -14.42 -9.92 39.27
CA THR A 732 -15.59 -9.58 40.10
C THR A 732 -16.64 -8.77 39.35
N GLU A 733 -16.23 -7.97 38.35
CA GLU A 733 -17.13 -7.18 37.51
C GLU A 733 -17.68 -8.03 36.37
N LEU A 734 -16.86 -8.92 35.79
CA LEU A 734 -17.33 -9.93 34.84
C LEU A 734 -18.43 -10.82 35.44
N MET A 735 -18.30 -11.25 36.70
CA MET A 735 -19.33 -12.06 37.36
C MET A 735 -20.68 -11.35 37.49
N ARG A 736 -20.70 -10.01 37.56
CA ARG A 736 -21.96 -9.23 37.58
C ARG A 736 -22.70 -9.25 36.25
N CYS A 737 -22.04 -9.67 35.16
CA CYS A 737 -22.62 -9.72 33.83
C CYS A 737 -23.45 -11.00 33.57
N ASN A 738 -23.63 -11.86 34.58
CA ASN A 738 -24.40 -13.10 34.50
C ASN A 738 -24.01 -13.98 33.29
N LEU A 739 -22.75 -14.42 33.25
CA LEU A 739 -22.21 -15.19 32.11
C LEU A 739 -22.93 -16.52 31.85
N GLN A 740 -23.64 -17.09 32.84
CA GLN A 740 -24.30 -18.39 32.68
C GLN A 740 -25.51 -18.33 31.74
N GLU A 741 -26.27 -17.23 31.77
CA GLU A 741 -27.47 -17.01 30.94
C GLU A 741 -27.17 -16.17 29.69
N CYS A 742 -25.90 -16.04 29.30
CA CYS A 742 -25.52 -15.23 28.15
C CYS A 742 -25.77 -15.97 26.83
N ALA A 743 -26.37 -15.29 25.84
CA ALA A 743 -26.59 -15.82 24.51
C ALA A 743 -25.36 -15.67 23.59
N GLY A 744 -24.49 -14.70 23.85
CA GLY A 744 -23.28 -14.43 23.08
C GLY A 744 -22.50 -13.26 23.66
N CYS A 745 -21.17 -13.30 23.52
CA CYS A 745 -20.27 -12.30 24.09
C CYS A 745 -19.26 -11.81 23.05
N CYS A 746 -19.05 -10.50 22.97
CA CYS A 746 -17.96 -9.92 22.18
C CYS A 746 -17.02 -9.08 23.05
N ILE A 747 -15.73 -9.19 22.77
CA ILE A 747 -14.67 -8.38 23.39
C ILE A 747 -14.08 -7.51 22.30
N PHE A 748 -14.19 -6.20 22.46
CA PHE A 748 -13.79 -5.23 21.45
C PHE A 748 -13.20 -3.97 22.09
N PHE A 749 -12.66 -3.10 21.26
CA PHE A 749 -12.08 -1.84 21.71
C PHE A 749 -12.77 -0.67 21.00
N ALA A 750 -13.60 0.05 21.74
CA ALA A 750 -14.32 1.20 21.19
C ALA A 750 -13.43 2.46 21.09
N GLY A 751 -13.65 3.28 20.07
CA GLY A 751 -13.03 4.60 19.93
C GLY A 751 -11.57 4.57 19.48
N ASP A 752 -10.83 5.63 19.82
CA ASP A 752 -9.41 5.75 19.47
C ASP A 752 -8.52 5.17 20.55
N ILE A 753 -7.69 4.22 20.16
CA ILE A 753 -6.88 3.42 21.08
C ILE A 753 -5.40 3.76 20.89
N SER A 754 -4.65 3.89 21.99
CA SER A 754 -3.21 4.16 21.92
C SER A 754 -2.39 2.96 21.43
N ARG A 755 -1.18 3.28 20.97
CA ARG A 755 -0.19 2.34 20.42
C ARG A 755 0.50 1.47 21.47
N GLU A 756 0.33 1.77 22.76
CA GLU A 756 1.03 1.08 23.83
C GLU A 756 0.17 -0.09 24.36
N GLY A 757 0.78 -1.27 24.46
CA GLY A 757 0.16 -2.49 24.98
C GLY A 757 -0.50 -3.38 23.92
N SER A 758 -0.32 -4.70 24.07
CA SER A 758 -0.92 -5.72 23.20
C SER A 758 -2.42 -5.87 23.50
N THR A 759 -3.26 -5.43 22.56
CA THR A 759 -4.72 -5.68 22.58
C THR A 759 -5.04 -7.17 22.68
N ALA A 760 -4.31 -7.98 21.91
CA ALA A 760 -4.46 -9.44 21.92
C ALA A 760 -4.27 -10.03 23.32
N ALA A 761 -3.26 -9.56 24.07
CA ALA A 761 -3.02 -10.07 25.42
C ALA A 761 -4.17 -9.72 26.38
N MET A 762 -4.72 -8.50 26.30
CA MET A 762 -5.86 -8.09 27.13
C MET A 762 -7.10 -8.92 26.82
N SER A 763 -7.45 -9.07 25.54
CA SER A 763 -8.62 -9.87 25.16
C SER A 763 -8.46 -11.34 25.55
N MET A 764 -7.25 -11.90 25.43
CA MET A 764 -6.95 -13.26 25.86
C MET A 764 -7.19 -13.45 27.37
N LEU A 765 -6.74 -12.51 28.19
CA LEU A 765 -6.95 -12.58 29.65
C LEU A 765 -8.44 -12.58 30.02
N VAL A 766 -9.26 -11.82 29.29
CA VAL A 766 -10.71 -11.82 29.50
C VAL A 766 -11.33 -13.15 29.10
N VAL A 767 -10.94 -13.71 27.94
CA VAL A 767 -11.42 -15.04 27.50
C VAL A 767 -11.06 -16.11 28.52
N LEU A 768 -9.82 -16.14 29.02
CA LEU A 768 -9.39 -17.08 30.06
C LEU A 768 -10.15 -16.88 31.38
N SER A 769 -10.47 -15.63 31.72
CA SER A 769 -11.28 -15.32 32.90
C SER A 769 -12.71 -15.84 32.76
N ILE A 770 -13.31 -15.73 31.57
CA ILE A 770 -14.64 -16.30 31.26
C ILE A 770 -14.60 -17.83 31.41
N HIS A 771 -13.59 -18.49 30.86
CA HIS A 771 -13.42 -19.95 30.98
C HIS A 771 -13.29 -20.40 32.44
N ASN A 772 -12.54 -19.65 33.24
CA ASN A 772 -12.37 -19.93 34.67
C ASN A 772 -13.68 -19.74 35.46
N ILE A 773 -14.45 -18.70 35.16
CA ILE A 773 -15.75 -18.44 35.83
C ILE A 773 -16.77 -19.53 35.49
N LEU A 774 -16.78 -20.01 34.24
CA LEU A 774 -17.71 -21.06 33.77
C LEU A 774 -17.21 -22.49 34.02
N ASN A 775 -16.00 -22.66 34.56
CA ASN A 775 -15.32 -23.96 34.74
C ASN A 775 -15.22 -24.78 33.45
N GLY A 776 -14.99 -24.14 32.30
CA GLY A 776 -14.92 -24.83 31.01
C GLY A 776 -15.06 -23.90 29.81
N ALA A 777 -15.24 -24.48 28.63
CA ALA A 777 -15.57 -23.72 27.42
C ALA A 777 -16.97 -23.09 27.56
N PRO A 778 -17.14 -21.82 27.16
CA PRO A 778 -18.43 -21.15 27.25
C PRO A 778 -19.45 -21.85 26.34
N PRO A 779 -20.72 -22.03 26.79
CA PRO A 779 -21.77 -22.65 25.97
C PRO A 779 -22.32 -21.71 24.88
N PHE A 780 -21.83 -20.47 24.81
CA PHE A 780 -22.21 -19.42 23.88
C PHE A 780 -21.00 -18.91 23.09
N PRO A 781 -21.17 -18.31 21.91
CA PRO A 781 -20.07 -17.76 21.12
C PRO A 781 -19.36 -16.62 21.86
N VAL A 782 -18.03 -16.71 21.98
CA VAL A 782 -17.18 -15.63 22.48
C VAL A 782 -16.27 -15.17 21.35
N VAL A 783 -16.46 -13.93 20.91
CA VAL A 783 -15.73 -13.39 19.76
C VAL A 783 -14.88 -12.20 20.16
N VAL A 784 -13.64 -12.20 19.69
CA VAL A 784 -12.60 -11.27 20.10
C VAL A 784 -12.09 -10.44 18.92
N GLU A 785 -12.04 -9.13 19.12
CA GLU A 785 -11.29 -8.23 18.26
C GLU A 785 -9.79 -8.27 18.58
N LEU A 786 -8.96 -8.41 17.54
CA LEU A 786 -7.50 -8.42 17.62
C LEU A 786 -6.88 -7.39 16.69
N GLU A 787 -5.87 -6.67 17.17
CA GLU A 787 -5.11 -5.72 16.34
C GLU A 787 -4.22 -6.43 15.31
N GLY A 788 -3.66 -7.60 15.66
CA GLY A 788 -2.82 -8.40 14.78
C GLY A 788 -2.92 -9.89 15.05
N LEU A 789 -2.46 -10.68 14.09
CA LEU A 789 -2.72 -12.12 14.02
C LEU A 789 -1.61 -13.00 14.61
N ILE A 790 -0.43 -12.42 14.89
CA ILE A 790 0.75 -13.15 15.38
C ILE A 790 0.48 -13.95 16.66
N ASN A 791 -0.35 -13.41 17.56
CA ASN A 791 -0.64 -14.05 18.84
C ASN A 791 -1.84 -15.00 18.77
N LEU A 792 -2.51 -15.13 17.63
CA LEU A 792 -3.76 -15.88 17.51
C LEU A 792 -3.57 -17.36 17.89
N SER A 793 -2.45 -17.97 17.48
CA SER A 793 -2.12 -19.35 17.83
C SER A 793 -1.89 -19.62 19.32
N LEU A 794 -1.79 -18.57 20.14
CA LEU A 794 -1.68 -18.67 21.59
C LEU A 794 -3.06 -18.74 22.27
N PHE A 795 -4.14 -18.42 21.55
CA PHE A 795 -5.50 -18.49 22.07
C PHE A 795 -6.01 -19.94 22.04
N PRO A 796 -6.61 -20.44 23.12
CA PRO A 796 -7.35 -21.70 23.05
C PRO A 796 -8.64 -21.51 22.25
N PRO A 797 -9.03 -22.48 21.41
CA PRO A 797 -8.44 -23.82 21.27
C PRO A 797 -7.19 -23.85 20.37
N VAL A 798 -6.27 -24.78 20.66
CA VAL A 798 -4.98 -24.90 19.95
C VAL A 798 -4.97 -26.12 19.03
N ALA A 799 -4.30 -26.01 17.88
CA ALA A 799 -4.08 -27.13 16.97
C ALA A 799 -3.10 -28.17 17.57
N GLU A 800 -3.63 -29.32 17.98
CA GLU A 800 -2.87 -30.42 18.60
C GLU A 800 -2.31 -31.39 17.56
N ASP A 801 -3.05 -31.65 16.49
CA ASP A 801 -2.64 -32.48 15.36
C ASP A 801 -1.51 -31.83 14.54
N ALA A 802 -0.61 -32.67 14.05
CA ALA A 802 0.57 -32.22 13.32
C ALA A 802 0.23 -31.68 11.91
N GLU A 803 -0.78 -32.25 11.25
CA GLU A 803 -1.21 -31.82 9.92
C GLU A 803 -1.86 -30.44 10.00
N LEU A 804 -2.84 -30.27 10.91
CA LEU A 804 -3.51 -28.99 11.12
C LEU A 804 -2.51 -27.91 11.53
N ARG A 805 -1.56 -28.22 12.42
CA ARG A 805 -0.51 -27.27 12.84
C ARG A 805 0.39 -26.85 11.69
N SER A 806 0.73 -27.77 10.79
CA SER A 806 1.51 -27.45 9.60
C SER A 806 0.74 -26.52 8.66
N LYS A 807 -0.55 -26.82 8.41
CA LYS A 807 -1.41 -25.97 7.57
C LYS A 807 -1.62 -24.57 8.17
N ALA A 808 -1.89 -24.48 9.48
CA ALA A 808 -2.09 -23.23 10.20
C ALA A 808 -0.84 -22.31 10.22
N ARG A 809 0.38 -22.89 10.18
CA ARG A 809 1.62 -22.12 10.06
C ARG A 809 1.82 -21.49 8.68
N MET A 810 1.23 -22.08 7.65
CA MET A 810 1.36 -21.61 6.27
C MET A 810 0.24 -20.66 5.86
N ASP A 811 -0.95 -20.88 6.40
CA ASP A 811 -2.11 -20.06 6.09
C ASP A 811 -3.03 -19.93 7.30
N ILE A 812 -3.42 -18.69 7.59
CA ILE A 812 -4.24 -18.36 8.75
C ILE A 812 -5.65 -18.95 8.66
N VAL A 813 -6.12 -19.29 7.46
CA VAL A 813 -7.44 -19.90 7.28
C VAL A 813 -7.60 -21.23 8.05
N PHE A 814 -6.49 -21.92 8.34
CA PHE A 814 -6.49 -23.16 9.14
C PHE A 814 -6.19 -22.94 10.62
N GLU A 815 -6.01 -21.69 11.05
CA GLU A 815 -5.85 -21.39 12.47
C GLU A 815 -7.19 -21.66 13.19
N PRO A 816 -7.19 -22.40 14.32
CA PRO A 816 -8.42 -22.81 15.00
C PRO A 816 -9.38 -21.69 15.41
N ASN A 817 -8.89 -20.61 16.00
CA ASN A 817 -9.71 -19.49 16.46
C ASN A 817 -10.32 -18.73 15.27
N PHE A 818 -9.63 -18.64 14.14
CA PHE A 818 -10.22 -18.15 12.90
C PHE A 818 -11.27 -19.12 12.33
N LEU A 819 -10.95 -20.41 12.25
CA LEU A 819 -11.79 -21.45 11.65
C LEU A 819 -13.15 -21.58 12.34
N ILE A 820 -13.16 -21.45 13.66
CA ILE A 820 -14.38 -21.47 14.48
C ILE A 820 -15.11 -20.10 14.43
N GLY A 821 -14.36 -19.02 14.15
CA GLY A 821 -14.89 -17.66 14.10
C GLY A 821 -14.89 -16.92 15.44
N ASN A 822 -13.99 -17.29 16.35
CA ASN A 822 -13.82 -16.65 17.66
C ASN A 822 -12.96 -15.38 17.61
N ALA A 823 -12.29 -15.11 16.49
CA ALA A 823 -11.40 -13.96 16.39
C ALA A 823 -11.53 -13.25 15.04
N ILE A 824 -11.42 -11.92 15.08
CA ILE A 824 -11.35 -11.07 13.89
C ILE A 824 -10.22 -10.06 14.03
N SER A 825 -9.54 -9.77 12.93
CA SER A 825 -8.55 -8.70 12.85
C SER A 825 -8.76 -7.84 11.61
N ARG A 826 -8.34 -6.58 11.71
CA ARG A 826 -8.35 -5.61 10.61
C ARG A 826 -7.51 -6.08 9.42
N GLU A 827 -6.44 -6.83 9.67
CA GLU A 827 -5.55 -7.36 8.61
C GLU A 827 -6.29 -8.37 7.70
N MET A 828 -7.29 -9.08 8.22
CA MET A 828 -8.10 -10.04 7.44
C MET A 828 -8.95 -9.37 6.35
N LEU A 829 -9.22 -8.07 6.48
CA LEU A 829 -10.05 -7.29 5.56
C LEU A 829 -9.24 -6.56 4.48
N LEU A 830 -7.90 -6.60 4.54
CA LEU A 830 -7.03 -5.95 3.55
C LEU A 830 -7.33 -6.39 2.10
N PRO A 831 -7.60 -7.68 1.83
CA PRO A 831 -7.88 -8.14 0.46
C PRO A 831 -9.19 -7.60 -0.11
N ALA A 832 -10.16 -7.19 0.72
CA ALA A 832 -11.45 -6.71 0.26
C ALA A 832 -11.33 -5.47 -0.66
N LEU A 833 -10.39 -4.57 -0.36
CA LEU A 833 -10.11 -3.42 -1.22
C LEU A 833 -9.36 -3.81 -2.49
N GLN A 834 -8.53 -4.84 -2.48
CA GLN A 834 -7.89 -5.32 -3.71
C GLN A 834 -8.87 -6.03 -4.63
N ARG A 835 -9.88 -6.71 -4.06
CA ARG A 835 -10.92 -7.40 -4.82
C ARG A 835 -11.76 -6.45 -5.66
N THR A 836 -11.98 -5.21 -5.21
CA THR A 836 -12.73 -4.22 -5.98
C THR A 836 -12.06 -3.81 -7.29
N TYR A 837 -10.74 -4.00 -7.41
CA TYR A 837 -10.06 -3.83 -8.68
C TYR A 837 -10.43 -4.90 -9.72
N PHE A 838 -10.80 -6.11 -9.28
CA PHE A 838 -11.20 -7.21 -10.17
C PHE A 838 -12.72 -7.32 -10.34
N MET A 839 -13.49 -6.91 -9.32
CA MET A 839 -14.95 -6.91 -9.30
C MET A 839 -15.41 -5.61 -8.64
N GLU A 840 -15.82 -4.62 -9.44
CA GLU A 840 -16.12 -3.25 -8.97
C GLU A 840 -17.15 -3.24 -7.82
N GLU A 841 -18.16 -4.11 -7.90
CA GLU A 841 -19.27 -4.19 -6.96
C GLU A 841 -18.97 -5.05 -5.72
N PHE A 842 -17.74 -5.56 -5.57
CA PHE A 842 -17.38 -6.51 -4.51
C PHE A 842 -17.72 -5.99 -3.10
N ILE A 843 -17.37 -4.74 -2.78
CA ILE A 843 -17.67 -4.14 -1.47
C ILE A 843 -19.17 -4.01 -1.25
N ASP A 844 -19.95 -3.68 -2.28
CA ASP A 844 -21.40 -3.54 -2.16
C ASP A 844 -22.07 -4.90 -1.89
N VAL A 845 -21.58 -5.96 -2.52
CA VAL A 845 -22.04 -7.33 -2.26
C VAL A 845 -21.73 -7.75 -0.83
N MET A 846 -20.50 -7.50 -0.36
CA MET A 846 -20.15 -7.80 1.03
C MET A 846 -20.96 -6.95 2.02
N ASN A 847 -21.17 -5.67 1.71
CA ASN A 847 -22.01 -4.79 2.52
C ASN A 847 -23.47 -5.26 2.57
N ALA A 848 -24.03 -5.78 1.47
CA ALA A 848 -25.39 -6.33 1.46
C ALA A 848 -25.51 -7.61 2.30
N MET A 849 -24.47 -8.45 2.32
CA MET A 849 -24.40 -9.63 3.19
C MET A 849 -24.25 -9.26 4.68
N ILE A 850 -23.45 -8.23 5.00
CA ILE A 850 -23.12 -7.83 6.38
C ILE A 850 -24.16 -6.88 6.99
N ASN A 851 -24.66 -5.89 6.25
CA ASN A 851 -25.51 -4.84 6.84
C ASN A 851 -27.02 -5.15 6.80
N GLY A 852 -27.45 -6.11 5.98
CA GLY A 852 -28.87 -6.25 5.64
C GLY A 852 -29.30 -5.30 4.50
N TYR A 853 -30.43 -5.61 3.86
CA TYR A 853 -31.02 -4.76 2.80
C TYR A 853 -31.76 -3.54 3.37
N ALA A 854 -32.40 -3.69 4.54
CA ALA A 854 -33.08 -2.62 5.26
C ALA A 854 -32.55 -2.52 6.70
N ASN A 855 -32.76 -1.37 7.35
CA ASN A 855 -32.35 -1.18 8.75
C ASN A 855 -32.96 -2.23 9.70
N ASN A 856 -34.05 -2.88 9.31
CA ASN A 856 -34.85 -3.75 10.19
C ASN A 856 -34.83 -5.23 9.80
N GLN A 857 -34.18 -5.65 8.71
CA GLN A 857 -34.16 -7.06 8.31
C GLN A 857 -32.76 -7.54 7.90
N PRO A 858 -32.25 -8.62 8.52
CA PRO A 858 -30.99 -9.24 8.13
C PRO A 858 -31.15 -9.94 6.76
N THR A 859 -30.09 -9.96 5.96
CA THR A 859 -30.07 -10.71 4.70
C THR A 859 -29.76 -12.20 4.92
N LEU A 860 -28.92 -12.50 5.90
CA LEU A 860 -28.41 -13.84 6.19
C LEU A 860 -28.98 -14.36 7.51
N SER A 861 -29.45 -15.60 7.51
CA SER A 861 -29.98 -16.27 8.70
C SER A 861 -29.54 -17.74 8.76
N GLN A 862 -29.80 -18.37 9.90
CA GLN A 862 -29.47 -19.77 10.18
C GLN A 862 -30.72 -20.60 10.40
N LEU A 863 -30.73 -21.84 9.92
CA LEU A 863 -31.77 -22.83 10.15
C LEU A 863 -31.14 -24.09 10.73
N SER A 864 -31.55 -24.47 11.94
CA SER A 864 -31.17 -25.76 12.52
C SER A 864 -31.93 -26.88 11.80
N LEU A 865 -31.21 -27.86 11.27
CA LEU A 865 -31.84 -28.97 10.54
C LEU A 865 -32.68 -29.87 11.46
N SER A 866 -32.41 -29.86 12.76
CA SER A 866 -33.20 -30.57 13.77
C SER A 866 -34.65 -30.08 13.87
N MET A 867 -34.92 -28.85 13.41
CA MET A 867 -36.26 -28.26 13.39
C MET A 867 -37.04 -28.61 12.11
N CYS A 868 -36.41 -29.29 11.14
CA CYS A 868 -37.05 -29.68 9.89
C CYS A 868 -37.85 -30.96 10.09
N VAL A 869 -39.09 -30.98 9.58
CA VAL A 869 -40.03 -32.10 9.73
C VAL A 869 -39.72 -33.27 8.78
N VAL A 870 -38.96 -33.01 7.72
CA VAL A 870 -38.59 -34.00 6.69
C VAL A 870 -37.23 -34.60 7.04
N GLU A 871 -37.05 -35.91 6.79
CA GLU A 871 -35.74 -36.55 6.90
C GLU A 871 -34.81 -36.05 5.79
N LEU A 872 -33.68 -35.46 6.17
CA LEU A 872 -32.70 -34.88 5.26
C LEU A 872 -31.40 -35.68 5.37
N GLY A 873 -31.05 -36.44 4.32
CA GLY A 873 -29.84 -37.29 4.32
C GLY A 873 -28.64 -36.63 3.63
N THR A 874 -28.90 -35.90 2.54
CA THR A 874 -27.86 -35.26 1.72
C THR A 874 -28.05 -33.75 1.63
N TYR A 875 -26.99 -33.03 1.25
CA TYR A 875 -27.10 -31.59 1.01
C TYR A 875 -28.05 -31.25 -0.15
N GLU A 876 -28.22 -32.15 -1.12
CA GLU A 876 -29.23 -32.02 -2.16
C GLU A 876 -30.66 -31.98 -1.60
N ASP A 877 -30.98 -32.80 -0.59
CA ASP A 877 -32.28 -32.78 0.08
C ASP A 877 -32.51 -31.44 0.79
N VAL A 878 -31.46 -30.92 1.43
CA VAL A 878 -31.46 -29.60 2.08
C VAL A 878 -31.71 -28.49 1.04
N ILE A 879 -31.04 -28.52 -0.11
CA ILE A 879 -31.24 -27.55 -1.20
C ILE A 879 -32.71 -27.55 -1.63
N ASN A 880 -33.26 -28.73 -1.91
CA ASN A 880 -34.65 -28.88 -2.35
C ASN A 880 -35.65 -28.40 -1.29
N TYR A 881 -35.38 -28.65 0.00
CA TYR A 881 -36.22 -28.19 1.10
C TYR A 881 -36.19 -26.65 1.23
N CYS A 882 -35.01 -26.05 1.27
CA CYS A 882 -34.84 -24.60 1.41
C CYS A 882 -35.46 -23.85 0.23
N LEU A 883 -35.20 -24.28 -1.01
CA LEU A 883 -35.72 -23.61 -2.20
C LEU A 883 -37.26 -23.66 -2.25
N ARG A 884 -37.88 -24.76 -1.80
CA ARG A 884 -39.36 -24.86 -1.67
C ARG A 884 -39.92 -23.90 -0.62
N ALA A 885 -39.19 -23.65 0.46
CA ALA A 885 -39.55 -22.67 1.48
C ALA A 885 -39.24 -21.21 1.06
N GLY A 886 -38.59 -21.02 -0.08
CA GLY A 886 -38.18 -19.70 -0.59
C GLY A 886 -36.85 -19.18 -0.04
N PHE A 887 -36.12 -20.02 0.68
CA PHE A 887 -34.78 -19.72 1.21
C PHE A 887 -33.71 -20.23 0.25
N LEU A 888 -32.64 -19.45 0.06
CA LEU A 888 -31.48 -19.87 -0.72
C LEU A 888 -30.36 -20.34 0.21
N PRO A 889 -30.05 -21.64 0.29
CA PRO A 889 -28.95 -22.13 1.11
C PRO A 889 -27.59 -21.79 0.47
N ILE A 890 -26.63 -21.32 1.28
CA ILE A 890 -25.28 -20.93 0.79
C ILE A 890 -24.17 -21.75 1.45
N ALA A 891 -24.35 -22.09 2.73
CA ALA A 891 -23.32 -22.74 3.51
C ALA A 891 -23.89 -23.65 4.60
N LEU A 892 -23.05 -24.53 5.12
CA LEU A 892 -23.38 -25.48 6.18
C LEU A 892 -22.40 -25.30 7.35
N TYR A 893 -22.94 -25.18 8.56
CA TYR A 893 -22.19 -24.98 9.80
C TYR A 893 -22.17 -26.28 10.61
N ARG A 894 -21.07 -27.00 10.48
CA ARG A 894 -20.91 -28.41 10.89
C ARG A 894 -20.12 -28.53 12.17
N CYS A 895 -20.48 -29.49 13.01
CA CYS A 895 -19.71 -29.83 14.21
C CYS A 895 -18.44 -30.64 13.87
N ILE A 896 -17.33 -30.26 14.46
CA ILE A 896 -16.05 -30.96 14.40
C ILE A 896 -16.13 -32.15 15.36
N ARG A 897 -15.92 -33.35 14.81
CA ARG A 897 -15.73 -34.58 15.59
C ARG A 897 -14.36 -35.14 15.25
N ASP A 898 -13.37 -34.86 16.09
CA ASP A 898 -11.98 -35.26 15.83
C ASP A 898 -11.28 -35.71 17.11
N ALA A 899 -11.12 -37.03 17.26
CA ALA A 899 -10.43 -37.61 18.39
C ALA A 899 -8.94 -37.23 18.46
N LYS A 900 -8.33 -36.75 17.37
CA LYS A 900 -6.93 -36.27 17.36
C LYS A 900 -6.78 -34.85 17.91
N ASN A 901 -7.87 -34.07 17.93
CA ASN A 901 -7.90 -32.69 18.39
C ASN A 901 -9.01 -32.51 19.43
N PRO A 902 -8.82 -33.03 20.66
CA PRO A 902 -9.84 -32.93 21.72
C PRO A 902 -10.21 -31.48 22.07
N SER A 903 -9.29 -30.53 21.88
CA SER A 903 -9.55 -29.10 22.07
C SER A 903 -10.55 -28.52 21.08
N LEU A 904 -10.72 -29.13 19.90
CA LEU A 904 -11.63 -28.69 18.83
C LEU A 904 -12.93 -29.48 18.79
N ASP A 905 -13.00 -30.59 19.53
CA ASP A 905 -14.18 -31.44 19.56
C ASP A 905 -15.39 -30.66 20.11
N GLY A 906 -16.50 -30.72 19.39
CA GLY A 906 -17.72 -29.99 19.74
C GLY A 906 -17.79 -28.54 19.24
N PHE A 907 -16.67 -27.95 18.80
CA PHE A 907 -16.71 -26.70 18.04
C PHE A 907 -17.24 -26.93 16.62
N ARG A 908 -17.59 -25.85 15.93
CA ARG A 908 -18.17 -25.91 14.60
C ARG A 908 -17.35 -25.10 13.60
N TYR A 909 -17.44 -25.48 12.33
CA TYR A 909 -16.76 -24.83 11.21
C TYR A 909 -17.72 -24.65 10.04
N ILE A 910 -17.41 -23.69 9.17
CA ILE A 910 -18.27 -23.33 8.04
C ILE A 910 -17.82 -24.00 6.74
N LEU A 911 -18.78 -24.52 5.98
CA LEU A 911 -18.62 -25.05 4.64
C LEU A 911 -19.43 -24.20 3.65
N THR A 912 -18.75 -23.33 2.91
CA THR A 912 -19.28 -22.58 1.76
C THR A 912 -19.47 -23.47 0.54
N ASN A 913 -20.66 -23.39 -0.10
CA ASN A 913 -21.01 -24.15 -1.30
C ASN A 913 -20.59 -25.64 -1.22
N PRO A 914 -21.11 -26.40 -0.25
CA PRO A 914 -20.76 -27.81 -0.08
C PRO A 914 -21.30 -28.65 -1.25
N PRO A 915 -20.65 -29.78 -1.57
CA PRO A 915 -21.06 -30.61 -2.70
C PRO A 915 -22.43 -31.26 -2.43
N LYS A 916 -23.25 -31.39 -3.47
CA LYS A 916 -24.63 -31.91 -3.38
C LYS A 916 -24.75 -33.29 -2.73
N TYR A 917 -23.78 -34.17 -2.96
CA TYR A 917 -23.76 -35.54 -2.42
C TYR A 917 -23.20 -35.63 -0.99
N LEU A 918 -22.85 -34.50 -0.35
CA LEU A 918 -22.36 -34.50 1.02
C LEU A 918 -23.46 -35.02 1.97
N GLY A 919 -23.12 -36.02 2.78
CA GLY A 919 -24.01 -36.49 3.85
C GLY A 919 -24.12 -35.47 4.98
N VAL A 920 -25.35 -35.21 5.42
CA VAL A 920 -25.69 -34.18 6.42
C VAL A 920 -26.16 -34.84 7.71
N ASP A 921 -25.73 -34.32 8.86
CA ASP A 921 -26.23 -34.77 10.18
C ASP A 921 -27.37 -33.85 10.63
N GLN A 922 -28.61 -34.28 10.38
CA GLN A 922 -29.81 -33.50 10.68
C GLN A 922 -29.92 -33.09 12.17
N ALA A 923 -29.36 -33.86 13.10
CA ALA A 923 -29.47 -33.55 14.53
C ALA A 923 -28.59 -32.36 14.94
N VAL A 924 -27.48 -32.12 14.23
CA VAL A 924 -26.44 -31.19 14.69
C VAL A 924 -26.17 -30.07 13.68
N ASP A 925 -26.25 -30.35 12.38
CA ASP A 925 -25.86 -29.41 11.33
C ASP A 925 -26.85 -28.24 11.21
N ILE A 926 -26.30 -27.05 10.94
CA ILE A 926 -27.06 -25.80 10.74
C ILE A 926 -26.80 -25.29 9.33
N VAL A 927 -27.84 -24.81 8.66
CA VAL A 927 -27.75 -24.28 7.29
C VAL A 927 -27.82 -22.76 7.33
N TYR A 928 -26.88 -22.13 6.63
CA TYR A 928 -26.92 -20.71 6.33
C TYR A 928 -27.70 -20.47 5.04
N TYR A 929 -28.66 -19.55 5.10
CA TYR A 929 -29.49 -19.21 3.95
C TYR A 929 -29.73 -17.70 3.82
N LEU A 930 -30.03 -17.27 2.60
CA LEU A 930 -30.51 -15.91 2.31
C LEU A 930 -32.03 -15.87 2.39
N ILE A 931 -32.52 -14.85 3.07
CA ILE A 931 -33.95 -14.52 3.12
C ILE A 931 -34.34 -13.89 1.77
N PRO A 932 -35.49 -14.25 1.18
CA PRO A 932 -35.92 -13.69 -0.09
C PRO A 932 -36.18 -12.18 0.00
N GLN A 933 -35.79 -11.45 -1.05
CA GLN A 933 -35.92 -9.99 -1.19
C GLN A 933 -36.95 -9.56 -2.22
#